data_AF-A0A1V4SQ22-F1
#
_entry.id   AF-A0A1V4SQ22-F1
#
_cell.length_a   1.000
_cell.length_b   1.000
_cell.length_c   1.000
_cell.angle_alpha   90.00
_cell.angle_beta   90.00
_cell.angle_gamma   90.00
#
_symmetry.space_group_name_H-M   'P 1'
#
loop_
_entity.id
_entity.type
_entity.pdbx_description
1 polymer ?
#
loop_
_entity_poly.entity_id
_entity_poly.type
_entity_poly.pdbx_seq_one_letter_code
_entity_poly.pdbx_strand_id
1 'polypeptide(L)'
;MERGIYFDGWYKNNHCYHPSLPLRSMQMIEDLERYHGTMLIWSALGGGVISLPYLEHEAFGDVDPRLRFYGYMNDSEFIAECNKRGIKVFGIVFEVQGWEFPAIYSDDKKSFKELNVIKDNKEHEWYGLREFTKDQNYGVFGKKFSDYFPGGLYNSDGEEVTNIWEECCTRDFNGVPCHAEWVEVKNHKHIAYSMCRNNPVWREYLKQIIKIQIKAGVAGIQLDECELPMTSIRYGGCFCKDCMKQFNDYLKGLAAKGQMPEELKEVDLDTFNYGEYLKGRNVVYPGNIEELPLFRYYWEFQLRAIKKYFRELADFAKEYGRQQGREVLVSGNFFDIMPSYYPMEPSADVIITEMKQSILKQAHWYRYVAGFAGEKPVVVAENPYGSAVYELVDLLNEGKGYDLYRLLLIEASAYGCNMSVPYGAWMGNTVKDAFWPPRNVTGEVQDFLLNNERLYSKKSGSNVLLLYSFPSNYWNEAIAGYSSSVLDGEEEGTLSYSVIDPDDPNGVRMPFWEVARYLSREQVNYDVKFMADGDLREDTFSMQDMEKYDLVILPACNTLTENQAAAVESYAGNGGKVLLFGDAAENLDGWLEKIKETENVIYCLNDSYKPKALQEFDNAFQTVYASLWKVKADNASIGIQTHALEDGMAVHLVNYRYSKENDKVETIAEVNIKVSTKDKKYTDVKIHTLDGKALKFSCNSKGDFTNININELPLYAVVELNG
;
A
#
# COMPACT_ATOMS: atom_id res chain seq x y z
N MET A 1 -1.58 12.66 14.74
CA MET A 1 -1.53 11.48 13.82
C MET A 1 -2.57 11.69 12.73
N GLU A 2 -2.33 11.26 11.48
CA GLU A 2 -3.43 11.24 10.49
C GLU A 2 -4.36 10.08 10.82
N ARG A 3 -5.67 10.34 10.97
CA ARG A 3 -6.71 9.32 11.19
C ARG A 3 -7.45 9.13 9.87
N GLY A 4 -6.98 8.15 9.11
CA GLY A 4 -7.52 7.85 7.79
C GLY A 4 -8.87 7.14 7.87
N ILE A 5 -9.71 7.35 6.86
CA ILE A 5 -10.98 6.63 6.69
C ILE A 5 -11.03 6.10 5.27
N TYR A 6 -11.18 4.79 5.12
CA TYR A 6 -11.42 4.12 3.84
C TYR A 6 -12.89 4.32 3.48
N PHE A 7 -13.15 5.31 2.63
CA PHE A 7 -14.45 5.96 2.50
C PHE A 7 -15.07 5.77 1.10
N ASP A 8 -15.26 4.54 0.66
CA ASP A 8 -16.07 4.36 -0.57
C ASP A 8 -17.52 4.78 -0.33
N GLY A 9 -18.06 4.45 0.86
CA GLY A 9 -19.45 4.71 1.23
C GLY A 9 -20.46 3.73 0.60
N TRP A 10 -20.02 2.55 0.17
CA TRP A 10 -20.90 1.50 -0.36
C TRP A 10 -21.99 1.11 0.63
N TYR A 11 -23.17 0.77 0.14
CA TYR A 11 -24.29 0.40 1.02
C TYR A 11 -24.18 -1.06 1.50
N LYS A 12 -24.59 -1.30 2.76
CA LYS A 12 -24.79 -2.67 3.28
C LYS A 12 -25.74 -3.48 2.42
N ASN A 13 -25.50 -4.80 2.34
CA ASN A 13 -26.29 -5.77 1.59
C ASN A 13 -26.41 -5.43 0.08
N ASN A 14 -25.41 -4.74 -0.47
CA ASN A 14 -25.34 -4.39 -1.88
C ASN A 14 -23.96 -4.72 -2.46
N HIS A 15 -23.86 -4.81 -3.79
CA HIS A 15 -22.55 -4.95 -4.43
C HIS A 15 -21.81 -3.60 -4.40
N CYS A 16 -20.49 -3.68 -4.26
CA CYS A 16 -19.60 -2.54 -4.40
C CYS A 16 -19.32 -2.29 -5.89
N TYR A 17 -20.08 -1.40 -6.54
CA TYR A 17 -20.03 -1.18 -7.98
C TYR A 17 -18.99 -0.13 -8.38
N HIS A 18 -17.75 -0.53 -8.67
CA HIS A 18 -16.77 0.38 -9.27
C HIS A 18 -17.25 0.94 -10.62
N PRO A 19 -16.74 2.11 -11.04
CA PRO A 19 -15.87 3.03 -10.32
C PRO A 19 -16.64 4.16 -9.58
N SER A 20 -17.97 4.22 -9.72
CA SER A 20 -18.79 5.36 -9.26
C SER A 20 -19.34 5.14 -7.86
N LEU A 21 -18.91 5.99 -6.92
CA LEU A 21 -19.24 5.86 -5.50
C LEU A 21 -20.65 6.38 -5.18
N PRO A 22 -21.29 5.91 -4.09
CA PRO A 22 -22.63 6.37 -3.73
C PRO A 22 -22.70 7.83 -3.30
N LEU A 23 -23.87 8.43 -3.51
CA LEU A 23 -24.15 9.82 -3.12
C LEU A 23 -23.83 10.10 -1.65
N ARG A 24 -23.29 11.30 -1.41
CA ARG A 24 -22.83 11.76 -0.10
C ARG A 24 -23.94 12.43 0.69
N SER A 25 -23.86 12.39 2.01
CA SER A 25 -24.87 12.97 2.89
C SER A 25 -24.28 13.63 4.14
N MET A 26 -25.05 14.54 4.76
CA MET A 26 -24.68 15.16 6.04
C MET A 26 -24.49 14.15 7.17
N GLN A 27 -25.23 13.03 7.17
CA GLN A 27 -25.05 11.99 8.19
C GLN A 27 -23.65 11.38 8.13
N MET A 28 -23.09 11.24 6.93
CA MET A 28 -21.72 10.75 6.77
C MET A 28 -20.73 11.75 7.37
N ILE A 29 -20.91 13.05 7.14
CA ILE A 29 -20.08 14.10 7.75
C ILE A 29 -20.10 14.02 9.28
N GLU A 30 -21.28 13.87 9.89
CA GLU A 30 -21.40 13.73 11.36
C GLU A 30 -20.66 12.49 11.90
N ASP A 31 -20.67 11.39 11.14
CA ASP A 31 -19.91 10.20 11.52
C ASP A 31 -18.40 10.42 11.38
N LEU A 32 -17.95 11.10 10.32
CA LEU A 32 -16.54 11.45 10.14
C LEU A 32 -16.02 12.35 11.27
N GLU A 33 -16.83 13.31 11.72
CA GLU A 33 -16.54 14.14 12.90
C GLU A 33 -16.44 13.29 14.16
N ARG A 34 -17.38 12.35 14.35
CA ARG A 34 -17.36 11.43 15.50
C ARG A 34 -16.15 10.51 15.50
N TYR A 35 -15.66 10.12 14.34
CA TYR A 35 -14.47 9.27 14.20
C TYR A 35 -13.17 10.09 14.17
N HIS A 36 -13.26 11.42 14.34
CA HIS A 36 -12.13 12.35 14.27
C HIS A 36 -11.32 12.21 12.98
N GLY A 37 -11.97 11.83 11.87
CA GLY A 37 -11.30 11.59 10.60
C GLY A 37 -10.54 12.83 10.14
N THR A 38 -9.30 12.69 9.69
CA THR A 38 -8.49 13.79 9.17
C THR A 38 -8.30 13.70 7.67
N MET A 39 -8.48 12.51 7.10
CA MET A 39 -8.27 12.21 5.69
C MET A 39 -9.18 11.09 5.23
N LEU A 40 -9.77 11.25 4.05
CA LEU A 40 -10.54 10.22 3.38
C LEU A 40 -9.74 9.68 2.20
N ILE A 41 -9.56 8.36 2.17
CA ILE A 41 -8.86 7.61 1.13
C ILE A 41 -9.88 6.73 0.40
N TRP A 42 -9.65 6.46 -0.88
CA TRP A 42 -10.65 5.86 -1.78
C TRP A 42 -12.02 6.54 -1.63
N SER A 43 -12.07 7.87 -1.74
CA SER A 43 -13.16 8.63 -1.11
C SER A 43 -14.14 9.37 -2.01
N ALA A 44 -13.78 9.78 -3.22
CA ALA A 44 -14.66 10.62 -4.04
C ALA A 44 -14.29 10.60 -5.52
N LEU A 45 -15.26 10.96 -6.37
CA LEU A 45 -15.05 11.35 -7.76
C LEU A 45 -14.38 10.28 -8.65
N GLY A 46 -14.84 9.03 -8.58
CA GLY A 46 -14.26 7.89 -9.32
C GLY A 46 -14.79 7.72 -10.76
N GLY A 47 -15.91 8.36 -11.13
CA GLY A 47 -16.63 8.11 -12.38
C GLY A 47 -15.91 8.52 -13.67
N GLY A 48 -14.71 9.11 -13.59
CA GLY A 48 -13.95 9.60 -14.74
C GLY A 48 -13.60 8.52 -15.76
N VAL A 49 -13.48 7.28 -15.32
CA VAL A 49 -13.22 6.12 -16.17
C VAL A 49 -14.47 5.42 -16.71
N ILE A 50 -15.65 5.96 -16.40
CA ILE A 50 -16.88 5.73 -17.19
C ILE A 50 -16.91 6.77 -18.33
N SER A 51 -16.84 8.05 -17.98
CA SER A 51 -16.65 9.17 -18.90
C SER A 51 -16.40 10.48 -18.14
N LEU A 52 -15.79 11.48 -18.78
CA LEU A 52 -15.61 12.81 -18.18
C LEU A 52 -16.93 13.53 -17.84
N PRO A 53 -17.99 13.50 -18.67
CA PRO A 53 -19.29 14.06 -18.29
C PRO A 53 -19.94 13.41 -17.08
N TYR A 54 -19.77 12.08 -16.93
CA TYR A 54 -20.28 11.37 -15.77
C TYR A 54 -19.60 11.87 -14.49
N LEU A 55 -18.27 12.02 -14.51
CA LEU A 55 -17.50 12.60 -13.41
C LEU A 55 -17.89 14.05 -13.09
N GLU A 56 -18.11 14.90 -14.10
CA GLU A 56 -18.61 16.26 -13.88
C GLU A 56 -20.00 16.24 -13.23
N HIS A 57 -20.84 15.27 -13.56
CA HIS A 57 -22.14 15.09 -12.93
C HIS A 57 -22.02 14.60 -11.47
N GLU A 58 -21.09 13.70 -11.14
CA GLU A 58 -20.79 13.34 -9.74
C GLU A 58 -20.35 14.58 -8.94
N ALA A 59 -19.47 15.40 -9.53
CA ALA A 59 -18.92 16.58 -8.88
C ALA A 59 -19.95 17.70 -8.68
N PHE A 60 -20.71 18.04 -9.73
CA PHE A 60 -21.48 19.29 -9.81
C PHE A 60 -22.95 19.09 -10.18
N GLY A 61 -23.38 17.86 -10.42
CA GLY A 61 -24.73 17.55 -10.82
C GLY A 61 -25.79 17.97 -9.81
N ASP A 62 -27.00 18.20 -10.32
CA ASP A 62 -28.15 18.49 -9.48
C ASP A 62 -28.57 17.25 -8.69
N VAL A 63 -28.69 17.42 -7.37
CA VAL A 63 -29.26 16.40 -6.48
C VAL A 63 -30.77 16.58 -6.40
N ASP A 64 -31.51 15.49 -6.59
CA ASP A 64 -32.98 15.47 -6.53
C ASP A 64 -33.49 16.13 -5.22
N PRO A 65 -34.50 17.03 -5.28
CA PRO A 65 -35.03 17.72 -4.10
C PRO A 65 -35.46 16.78 -2.97
N ARG A 66 -35.95 15.57 -3.28
CA ARG A 66 -36.31 14.57 -2.27
C ARG A 66 -35.08 14.02 -1.57
N LEU A 67 -33.96 13.84 -2.26
CA LEU A 67 -32.70 13.44 -1.64
C LEU A 67 -32.12 14.57 -0.80
N ARG A 68 -32.20 15.81 -1.28
CA ARG A 68 -31.79 16.99 -0.50
C ARG A 68 -32.57 17.13 0.81
N PHE A 69 -33.85 16.75 0.85
CA PHE A 69 -34.64 16.71 2.09
C PHE A 69 -34.01 15.81 3.17
N TYR A 70 -33.30 14.74 2.78
CA TYR A 70 -32.57 13.85 3.67
C TYR A 70 -31.09 14.21 3.84
N GLY A 71 -30.68 15.40 3.38
CA GLY A 71 -29.32 15.91 3.54
C GLY A 71 -28.30 15.31 2.56
N TYR A 72 -28.74 14.71 1.45
CA TYR A 72 -27.84 14.31 0.36
C TYR A 72 -27.34 15.52 -0.44
N MET A 73 -26.12 15.40 -0.96
CA MET A 73 -25.41 16.45 -1.67
C MET A 73 -24.51 15.84 -2.77
N ASN A 74 -24.06 16.67 -3.72
CA ASN A 74 -23.07 16.23 -4.71
C ASN A 74 -21.65 16.24 -4.10
N ASP A 75 -20.68 15.69 -4.83
CA ASP A 75 -19.33 15.53 -4.28
C ASP A 75 -18.65 16.87 -3.98
N SER A 76 -18.85 17.91 -4.80
CA SER A 76 -18.25 19.23 -4.52
C SER A 76 -18.80 19.88 -3.24
N GLU A 77 -20.11 19.74 -2.97
CA GLU A 77 -20.76 20.17 -1.74
C GLU A 77 -20.20 19.39 -0.53
N PHE A 78 -20.07 18.05 -0.65
CA PHE A 78 -19.50 17.19 0.39
C PHE A 78 -18.05 17.54 0.71
N ILE A 79 -17.23 17.71 -0.33
CA ILE A 79 -15.83 18.10 -0.20
C ILE A 79 -15.73 19.47 0.49
N ALA A 80 -16.60 20.43 0.16
CA ALA A 80 -16.64 21.72 0.84
C ALA A 80 -16.98 21.58 2.33
N GLU A 81 -17.93 20.71 2.71
CA GLU A 81 -18.27 20.45 4.11
C GLU A 81 -17.13 19.75 4.89
N CYS A 82 -16.43 18.81 4.26
CA CYS A 82 -15.21 18.20 4.80
C CYS A 82 -14.09 19.23 5.01
N ASN A 83 -13.84 20.08 4.01
CA ASN A 83 -12.80 21.12 4.08
C ASN A 83 -13.06 22.12 5.22
N LYS A 84 -14.32 22.50 5.48
CA LYS A 84 -14.69 23.35 6.63
C LYS A 84 -14.29 22.76 7.98
N ARG A 85 -14.20 21.43 8.06
CA ARG A 85 -13.86 20.64 9.26
C ARG A 85 -12.39 20.21 9.30
N GLY A 86 -11.60 20.58 8.29
CA GLY A 86 -10.20 20.15 8.18
C GLY A 86 -10.02 18.70 7.74
N ILE A 87 -11.06 18.07 7.17
CA ILE A 87 -11.02 16.70 6.65
C ILE A 87 -10.55 16.75 5.18
N LYS A 88 -9.40 16.13 4.91
CA LYS A 88 -8.80 16.10 3.57
C LYS A 88 -9.45 15.01 2.72
N VAL A 89 -10.22 15.38 1.70
CA VAL A 89 -10.81 14.42 0.75
C VAL A 89 -9.83 14.17 -0.40
N PHE A 90 -9.49 12.90 -0.66
CA PHE A 90 -8.71 12.50 -1.82
C PHE A 90 -9.63 12.04 -2.96
N GLY A 91 -9.55 12.72 -4.11
CA GLY A 91 -10.19 12.25 -5.35
C GLY A 91 -9.45 11.04 -5.90
N ILE A 92 -10.18 10.00 -6.27
CA ILE A 92 -9.59 8.75 -6.80
C ILE A 92 -9.45 8.86 -8.29
N VAL A 93 -8.25 8.68 -8.80
CA VAL A 93 -8.01 8.45 -10.23
C VAL A 93 -7.79 6.96 -10.40
N PHE A 94 -8.85 6.27 -10.77
CA PHE A 94 -8.80 4.87 -11.19
C PHE A 94 -7.96 4.78 -12.47
N GLU A 95 -6.72 4.30 -12.39
CA GLU A 95 -5.79 4.35 -13.52
C GLU A 95 -5.85 3.08 -14.40
N VAL A 96 -6.22 1.93 -13.82
CA VAL A 96 -6.24 0.65 -14.54
C VAL A 96 -7.59 0.35 -15.16
N GLN A 97 -8.68 0.86 -14.60
CA GLN A 97 -10.01 0.42 -15.01
C GLN A 97 -10.53 1.35 -16.11
N GLY A 98 -10.94 0.80 -17.25
CA GLY A 98 -11.73 1.56 -18.23
C GLY A 98 -13.00 0.81 -18.61
N TRP A 99 -14.13 1.49 -18.43
CA TRP A 99 -15.41 0.82 -18.24
C TRP A 99 -16.39 0.97 -19.39
N GLU A 100 -17.23 -0.06 -19.51
CA GLU A 100 -18.42 -0.15 -20.34
C GLU A 100 -19.56 -0.75 -19.51
N PHE A 101 -20.68 -0.04 -19.39
CA PHE A 101 -21.85 -0.48 -18.62
C PHE A 101 -23.07 -0.69 -19.51
N PRO A 102 -23.93 -1.68 -19.20
CA PRO A 102 -25.22 -1.82 -19.86
C PRO A 102 -26.14 -0.64 -19.51
N ALA A 103 -26.83 -0.08 -20.50
CA ALA A 103 -27.67 1.11 -20.34
C ALA A 103 -28.98 1.01 -21.14
N ILE A 104 -30.07 1.52 -20.56
CA ILE A 104 -31.34 1.73 -21.23
C ILE A 104 -31.67 3.22 -21.16
N TYR A 105 -31.88 3.84 -22.32
CA TYR A 105 -32.10 5.28 -22.43
C TYR A 105 -33.60 5.64 -22.49
N SER A 106 -33.90 6.90 -22.18
CA SER A 106 -35.19 7.52 -22.53
C SER A 106 -35.37 7.59 -24.05
N ASP A 107 -36.62 7.73 -24.50
CA ASP A 107 -36.95 7.73 -25.93
C ASP A 107 -36.31 8.93 -26.65
N ASP A 108 -36.06 10.02 -25.94
CA ASP A 108 -35.35 11.21 -26.42
C ASP A 108 -33.82 11.15 -26.23
N LYS A 109 -33.29 10.06 -25.66
CA LYS A 109 -31.86 9.82 -25.37
C LYS A 109 -31.21 10.93 -24.52
N LYS A 110 -31.98 11.53 -23.60
CA LYS A 110 -31.51 12.58 -22.67
C LYS A 110 -31.41 12.15 -21.21
N SER A 111 -31.80 10.93 -20.88
CA SER A 111 -31.60 10.38 -19.53
C SER A 111 -31.45 8.87 -19.57
N PHE A 112 -30.82 8.30 -18.53
CA PHE A 112 -30.87 6.88 -18.28
C PHE A 112 -32.23 6.51 -17.65
N LYS A 113 -32.88 5.47 -18.18
CA LYS A 113 -33.94 4.74 -17.47
C LYS A 113 -33.34 3.72 -16.52
N GLU A 114 -32.29 3.03 -16.96
CA GLU A 114 -31.53 2.03 -16.20
C GLU A 114 -30.06 2.10 -16.65
N LEU A 115 -29.11 1.99 -15.72
CA LEU A 115 -27.65 1.96 -15.98
C LEU A 115 -27.01 0.95 -15.02
N ASN A 116 -26.12 0.11 -15.55
CA ASN A 116 -25.43 -0.99 -14.87
C ASN A 116 -26.36 -2.13 -14.38
N VAL A 117 -27.34 -1.80 -13.53
CA VAL A 117 -28.33 -2.76 -12.99
C VAL A 117 -29.58 -2.76 -13.86
N ILE A 118 -29.65 -3.71 -14.80
CA ILE A 118 -30.79 -3.86 -15.73
C ILE A 118 -31.85 -4.78 -15.14
N LYS A 119 -33.08 -4.27 -15.02
CA LYS A 119 -34.25 -5.02 -14.51
C LYS A 119 -34.66 -6.07 -15.54
N ASP A 120 -34.95 -7.28 -15.06
CA ASP A 120 -35.42 -8.42 -15.86
C ASP A 120 -34.50 -8.79 -17.04
N ASN A 121 -33.22 -8.39 -16.99
CA ASN A 121 -32.21 -8.69 -18.01
C ASN A 121 -32.62 -8.30 -19.44
N LYS A 122 -33.34 -7.18 -19.58
CA LYS A 122 -33.79 -6.61 -20.87
C LYS A 122 -32.63 -6.40 -21.85
N GLU A 123 -32.97 -6.28 -23.12
CA GLU A 123 -32.05 -5.73 -24.12
C GLU A 123 -31.60 -4.33 -23.69
N HIS A 124 -30.32 -4.04 -23.91
CA HIS A 124 -29.65 -2.83 -23.47
C HIS A 124 -28.68 -2.35 -24.55
N GLU A 125 -28.45 -1.05 -24.57
CA GLU A 125 -27.31 -0.41 -25.21
C GLU A 125 -26.12 -0.37 -24.22
N TRP A 126 -25.01 0.25 -24.61
CA TRP A 126 -23.86 0.47 -23.74
C TRP A 126 -23.67 1.95 -23.40
N TYR A 127 -22.96 2.20 -22.31
CA TYR A 127 -22.43 3.50 -21.96
C TYR A 127 -21.08 3.35 -21.26
N GLY A 128 -20.05 3.92 -21.85
CA GLY A 128 -18.72 3.99 -21.26
C GLY A 128 -17.78 4.85 -22.08
N LEU A 129 -16.48 4.55 -21.95
CA LEU A 129 -15.42 5.27 -22.65
C LEU A 129 -15.56 5.17 -24.17
N ARG A 130 -16.06 4.04 -24.69
CA ARG A 130 -16.25 3.80 -26.13
C ARG A 130 -17.36 4.68 -26.71
N GLU A 131 -18.54 4.72 -26.08
CA GLU A 131 -19.65 5.56 -26.54
C GLU A 131 -19.32 7.03 -26.36
N PHE A 132 -18.70 7.39 -25.23
CA PHE A 132 -18.28 8.77 -24.96
C PHE A 132 -17.33 9.30 -26.04
N THR A 133 -16.30 8.54 -26.41
CA THR A 133 -15.33 8.97 -27.44
C THR A 133 -16.00 9.19 -28.81
N LYS A 134 -17.11 8.51 -29.08
CA LYS A 134 -17.85 8.58 -30.35
C LYS A 134 -19.02 9.58 -30.32
N ASP A 135 -19.13 10.40 -29.28
CA ASP A 135 -20.26 11.29 -29.02
C ASP A 135 -21.63 10.56 -29.05
N GLN A 136 -21.66 9.26 -28.74
CA GLN A 136 -22.90 8.50 -28.73
C GLN A 136 -23.69 8.80 -27.46
N ASN A 137 -25.00 9.03 -27.61
CA ASN A 137 -25.92 9.34 -26.50
C ASN A 137 -25.45 10.53 -25.62
N TYR A 138 -24.66 11.48 -26.17
CA TYR A 138 -24.15 12.66 -25.45
C TYR A 138 -25.25 13.54 -24.84
N GLY A 139 -26.48 13.43 -25.35
CA GLY A 139 -27.65 14.17 -24.86
C GLY A 139 -27.99 13.92 -23.39
N VAL A 140 -27.50 12.83 -22.79
CA VAL A 140 -27.69 12.53 -21.36
C VAL A 140 -27.03 13.56 -20.46
N PHE A 141 -25.81 13.99 -20.80
CA PHE A 141 -25.06 14.99 -20.03
C PHE A 141 -24.88 16.31 -20.77
N GLY A 142 -25.26 16.37 -22.05
CA GLY A 142 -25.12 17.55 -22.90
C GLY A 142 -23.67 17.91 -23.25
N LYS A 143 -22.74 16.96 -23.11
CA LYS A 143 -21.30 17.14 -23.30
C LYS A 143 -20.72 16.10 -24.24
N LYS A 144 -19.89 16.56 -25.16
CA LYS A 144 -19.20 15.78 -26.19
C LYS A 144 -17.74 15.57 -25.84
N PHE A 145 -17.10 14.61 -26.49
CA PHE A 145 -15.66 14.37 -26.39
C PHE A 145 -14.85 15.63 -26.72
N SER A 146 -15.26 16.34 -27.78
CA SER A 146 -14.64 17.60 -28.24
C SER A 146 -14.76 18.77 -27.25
N ASP A 147 -15.67 18.71 -26.26
CA ASP A 147 -15.75 19.74 -25.21
C ASP A 147 -14.56 19.64 -24.24
N TYR A 148 -13.95 18.45 -24.10
CA TYR A 148 -12.76 18.22 -23.26
C TYR A 148 -11.47 18.21 -24.06
N PHE A 149 -11.55 17.74 -25.31
CA PHE A 149 -10.42 17.62 -26.24
C PHE A 149 -10.76 18.28 -27.59
N PRO A 150 -10.82 19.61 -27.67
CA PRO A 150 -11.23 20.32 -28.89
C PRO A 150 -10.27 20.09 -30.08
N GLY A 151 -9.01 19.75 -29.80
CA GLY A 151 -8.03 19.37 -30.81
C GLY A 151 -7.97 17.87 -31.09
N GLY A 152 -8.84 17.05 -30.50
CA GLY A 152 -8.74 15.59 -30.51
C GLY A 152 -7.60 15.07 -29.62
N LEU A 153 -7.43 13.74 -29.63
CA LEU A 153 -6.31 13.04 -29.02
C LEU A 153 -5.57 12.25 -30.10
N TYR A 154 -4.24 12.21 -30.02
CA TYR A 154 -3.40 11.51 -30.98
C TYR A 154 -2.52 10.48 -30.27
N ASN A 155 -2.43 9.29 -30.84
CA ASN A 155 -1.60 8.22 -30.29
C ASN A 155 -0.10 8.42 -30.60
N SER A 156 0.74 7.49 -30.16
CA SER A 156 2.20 7.56 -30.36
C SER A 156 2.64 7.43 -31.83
N ASP A 157 1.74 7.13 -32.76
CA ASP A 157 1.98 7.12 -34.20
C ASP A 157 1.50 8.41 -34.89
N GLY A 158 0.93 9.35 -34.13
CA GLY A 158 0.35 10.59 -34.67
C GLY A 158 -1.03 10.39 -35.30
N GLU A 159 -1.70 9.26 -35.05
CA GLU A 159 -3.03 8.97 -35.55
C GLU A 159 -4.10 9.47 -34.58
N GLU A 160 -5.21 9.98 -35.11
CA GLU A 160 -6.35 10.44 -34.29
C GLU A 160 -7.06 9.27 -33.60
N VAL A 161 -7.29 9.41 -32.30
CA VAL A 161 -7.96 8.39 -31.48
C VAL A 161 -9.46 8.65 -31.44
N THR A 162 -10.23 7.69 -31.95
CA THR A 162 -11.71 7.74 -31.99
C THR A 162 -12.36 6.72 -31.04
N ASN A 163 -11.56 5.93 -30.33
CA ASN A 163 -12.03 4.98 -29.32
C ASN A 163 -10.94 4.77 -28.26
N ILE A 164 -10.97 5.57 -27.19
CA ILE A 164 -9.95 5.49 -26.13
C ILE A 164 -9.98 4.15 -25.40
N TRP A 165 -11.15 3.52 -25.28
CA TRP A 165 -11.31 2.22 -24.61
C TRP A 165 -10.51 1.11 -25.30
N GLU A 166 -10.44 1.15 -26.63
CA GLU A 166 -9.68 0.18 -27.44
C GLU A 166 -8.20 0.56 -27.60
N GLU A 167 -7.91 1.85 -27.80
CA GLU A 167 -6.53 2.34 -27.99
C GLU A 167 -5.69 2.19 -26.71
N CYS A 168 -6.27 2.49 -25.55
CA CYS A 168 -5.53 2.60 -24.30
C CYS A 168 -5.47 1.29 -23.51
N CYS A 169 -6.21 0.24 -23.91
CA CYS A 169 -6.22 -1.01 -23.18
C CYS A 169 -4.84 -1.68 -23.18
N THR A 170 -4.50 -2.32 -22.06
CA THR A 170 -3.39 -3.27 -22.02
C THR A 170 -3.74 -4.49 -22.85
N ARG A 171 -2.76 -5.04 -23.55
CA ARG A 171 -2.94 -6.23 -24.38
C ARG A 171 -2.05 -7.35 -23.92
N ASP A 172 -2.55 -8.56 -23.99
CA ASP A 172 -1.72 -9.75 -23.83
C ASP A 172 -0.72 -9.87 -25.00
N PHE A 173 0.21 -10.81 -24.90
CA PHE A 173 1.17 -11.04 -25.98
C PHE A 173 0.51 -11.49 -27.31
N ASN A 174 -0.75 -11.96 -27.31
CA ASN A 174 -1.52 -12.27 -28.51
C ASN A 174 -2.26 -11.06 -29.11
N GLY A 175 -2.23 -9.90 -28.44
CA GLY A 175 -2.92 -8.69 -28.84
C GLY A 175 -4.37 -8.57 -28.34
N VAL A 176 -4.81 -9.48 -27.47
CA VAL A 176 -6.15 -9.48 -26.86
C VAL A 176 -6.18 -8.50 -25.67
N PRO A 177 -7.20 -7.64 -25.53
CA PRO A 177 -7.33 -6.78 -24.35
C PRO A 177 -7.37 -7.58 -23.04
N CYS A 178 -6.58 -7.17 -22.05
CA CYS A 178 -6.66 -7.74 -20.70
C CYS A 178 -7.82 -7.10 -19.92
N HIS A 179 -8.49 -7.90 -19.08
CA HIS A 179 -9.58 -7.45 -18.22
C HIS A 179 -9.12 -7.18 -16.79
N ALA A 180 -9.74 -6.18 -16.16
CA ALA A 180 -9.66 -5.95 -14.72
C ALA A 180 -10.73 -6.77 -13.97
N GLU A 181 -10.70 -8.10 -14.12
CA GLU A 181 -11.79 -8.98 -13.66
C GLU A 181 -12.10 -8.88 -12.16
N TRP A 182 -11.13 -8.46 -11.34
CA TRP A 182 -11.28 -8.38 -9.88
C TRP A 182 -12.23 -7.27 -9.42
N VAL A 183 -12.55 -6.30 -10.28
CA VAL A 183 -13.56 -5.26 -10.02
C VAL A 183 -14.88 -5.52 -10.74
N GLU A 184 -14.90 -6.42 -11.72
CA GLU A 184 -16.13 -6.83 -12.41
C GLU A 184 -16.96 -7.72 -11.47
N VAL A 185 -18.03 -7.18 -10.90
CA VAL A 185 -19.02 -7.96 -10.14
C VAL A 185 -19.46 -9.19 -10.94
N LYS A 186 -19.30 -10.37 -10.34
CA LYS A 186 -19.63 -11.64 -11.01
C LYS A 186 -21.09 -11.68 -11.44
N ASN A 187 -21.34 -12.32 -12.58
CA ASN A 187 -22.67 -12.47 -13.20
C ASN A 187 -23.36 -11.16 -13.62
N HIS A 188 -22.64 -10.03 -13.65
CA HIS A 188 -23.12 -8.78 -14.24
C HIS A 188 -22.53 -8.61 -15.65
N LYS A 189 -23.14 -7.73 -16.46
CA LYS A 189 -22.75 -7.52 -17.86
C LYS A 189 -21.72 -6.42 -18.08
N HIS A 190 -21.35 -5.66 -17.04
CA HIS A 190 -20.32 -4.64 -17.17
C HIS A 190 -18.98 -5.21 -17.62
N ILE A 191 -18.15 -4.37 -18.23
CA ILE A 191 -16.84 -4.77 -18.74
C ILE A 191 -15.83 -3.71 -18.32
N ALA A 192 -14.72 -4.16 -17.75
CA ALA A 192 -13.57 -3.34 -17.38
C ALA A 192 -12.32 -3.86 -18.09
N TYR A 193 -11.86 -3.14 -19.10
CA TYR A 193 -10.52 -3.39 -19.64
C TYR A 193 -9.48 -2.75 -18.72
N SER A 194 -8.37 -3.47 -18.54
CA SER A 194 -7.16 -2.91 -17.96
C SER A 194 -6.57 -1.88 -18.91
N MET A 195 -6.20 -0.70 -18.40
CA MET A 195 -5.70 0.44 -19.17
C MET A 195 -4.20 0.65 -18.95
N CYS A 196 -3.52 1.12 -20.00
CA CYS A 196 -2.06 1.20 -20.04
C CYS A 196 -1.56 2.63 -19.81
N ARG A 197 -0.94 2.90 -18.67
CA ARG A 197 -0.31 4.21 -18.40
C ARG A 197 0.89 4.54 -19.29
N ASN A 198 1.52 3.54 -19.91
CA ASN A 198 2.55 3.79 -20.91
C ASN A 198 1.97 4.44 -22.18
N ASN A 199 0.67 4.31 -22.45
CA ASN A 199 -0.01 4.98 -23.54
C ASN A 199 -0.21 6.49 -23.24
N PRO A 200 0.27 7.40 -24.11
CA PRO A 200 0.19 8.84 -23.88
C PRO A 200 -1.24 9.40 -23.89
N VAL A 201 -2.14 8.81 -24.68
CA VAL A 201 -3.55 9.22 -24.77
C VAL A 201 -4.25 8.98 -23.44
N TRP A 202 -3.97 7.84 -22.80
CA TRP A 202 -4.50 7.54 -21.48
C TRP A 202 -4.04 8.56 -20.44
N ARG A 203 -2.75 8.92 -20.43
CA ARG A 203 -2.24 9.94 -19.50
C ARG A 203 -2.90 11.30 -19.69
N GLU A 204 -3.12 11.74 -20.93
CA GLU A 204 -3.86 12.99 -21.19
C GLU A 204 -5.32 12.91 -20.74
N TYR A 205 -5.94 11.74 -20.84
CA TYR A 205 -7.27 11.49 -20.30
C TYR A 205 -7.31 11.58 -18.77
N LEU A 206 -6.39 10.89 -18.08
CA LEU A 206 -6.26 10.95 -16.61
C LEU A 206 -6.01 12.38 -16.11
N LYS A 207 -5.22 13.19 -16.84
CA LYS A 207 -5.03 14.62 -16.54
C LYS A 207 -6.33 15.41 -16.55
N GLN A 208 -7.31 15.07 -17.40
CA GLN A 208 -8.63 15.72 -17.37
C GLN A 208 -9.48 15.29 -16.17
N ILE A 209 -9.40 14.02 -15.76
CA ILE A 209 -10.02 13.55 -14.50
C ILE A 209 -9.47 14.38 -13.32
N ILE A 210 -8.15 14.49 -13.21
CA ILE A 210 -7.47 15.28 -12.17
C ILE A 210 -7.94 16.74 -12.17
N LYS A 211 -8.07 17.35 -13.35
CA LYS A 211 -8.57 18.74 -13.47
C LYS A 211 -9.98 18.88 -12.91
N ILE A 212 -10.89 17.96 -13.21
CA ILE A 212 -12.27 17.99 -12.71
C ILE A 212 -12.28 17.83 -11.18
N GLN A 213 -11.51 16.88 -10.65
CA GLN A 213 -11.40 16.66 -9.21
C GLN A 213 -10.86 17.87 -8.46
N ILE A 214 -9.79 18.50 -8.97
CA ILE A 214 -9.22 19.71 -8.36
C ILE A 214 -10.24 20.87 -8.39
N LYS A 215 -11.00 21.02 -9.48
CA LYS A 215 -12.09 22.02 -9.55
C LYS A 215 -13.21 21.74 -8.55
N ALA A 216 -13.51 20.47 -8.27
CA ALA A 216 -14.50 20.07 -7.27
C ALA A 216 -14.04 20.36 -5.83
N GLY A 217 -12.74 20.64 -5.64
CA GLY A 217 -12.20 21.15 -4.38
C GLY A 217 -11.53 20.08 -3.51
N VAL A 218 -11.10 18.95 -4.08
CA VAL A 218 -10.36 17.93 -3.33
C VAL A 218 -9.10 18.51 -2.67
N ALA A 219 -8.67 17.90 -1.57
CA ALA A 219 -7.43 18.24 -0.88
C ALA A 219 -6.24 17.42 -1.38
N GLY A 220 -6.51 16.26 -1.99
CA GLY A 220 -5.50 15.41 -2.60
C GLY A 220 -6.01 14.60 -3.77
N ILE A 221 -5.07 14.02 -4.51
CA ILE A 221 -5.30 13.07 -5.59
C ILE A 221 -4.69 11.73 -5.17
N GLN A 222 -5.48 10.67 -5.25
CA GLN A 222 -5.03 9.30 -5.06
C GLN A 222 -5.02 8.60 -6.42
N LEU A 223 -3.84 8.24 -6.89
CA LEU A 223 -3.63 7.46 -8.11
C LEU A 223 -3.78 5.96 -7.78
N ASP A 224 -4.90 5.35 -8.15
CA ASP A 224 -5.18 3.95 -7.83
C ASP A 224 -4.47 3.00 -8.80
N GLU A 225 -4.00 1.85 -8.30
CA GLU A 225 -3.12 0.92 -9.03
C GLU A 225 -1.90 1.64 -9.65
N CYS A 226 -1.10 2.25 -8.78
CA CYS A 226 -0.05 3.16 -9.22
C CYS A 226 1.20 2.48 -9.82
N GLU A 227 1.19 1.16 -10.01
CA GLU A 227 2.22 0.32 -10.66
C GLU A 227 1.87 -0.14 -12.10
N LEU A 228 0.84 0.41 -12.72
CA LEU A 228 0.48 0.13 -14.11
C LEU A 228 1.56 0.47 -15.14
N PRO A 229 1.75 -0.40 -16.16
CA PRO A 229 0.93 -1.57 -16.49
C PRO A 229 1.42 -2.89 -15.87
N MET A 230 2.23 -2.87 -14.80
CA MET A 230 2.80 -4.10 -14.22
C MET A 230 1.72 -5.03 -13.65
N THR A 231 0.61 -4.52 -13.13
CA THR A 231 -0.50 -5.39 -12.68
C THR A 231 -1.07 -6.26 -13.80
N SER A 232 -0.88 -5.88 -15.07
CA SER A 232 -1.36 -6.67 -16.21
C SER A 232 -0.47 -7.87 -16.55
N ILE A 233 0.73 -7.97 -15.96
CA ILE A 233 1.67 -9.09 -16.18
C ILE A 233 1.02 -10.42 -15.85
N ARG A 234 0.33 -10.51 -14.71
CA ARG A 234 -0.42 -11.72 -14.32
C ARG A 234 -1.55 -12.08 -15.27
N TYR A 235 -2.05 -11.13 -16.05
CA TYR A 235 -3.09 -11.30 -17.08
C TYR A 235 -2.51 -11.43 -18.50
N GLY A 236 -1.19 -11.62 -18.62
CA GLY A 236 -0.50 -11.79 -19.90
C GLY A 236 -0.07 -10.50 -20.59
N GLY A 237 -0.30 -9.33 -20.00
CA GLY A 237 0.01 -8.01 -20.55
C GLY A 237 1.16 -7.26 -19.85
N CYS A 238 1.54 -6.07 -20.29
CA CYS A 238 1.03 -5.33 -21.42
C CYS A 238 2.00 -5.35 -22.60
N PHE A 239 1.64 -5.97 -23.72
CA PHE A 239 2.38 -5.97 -24.98
C PHE A 239 1.82 -4.98 -26.01
N CYS A 240 1.15 -3.91 -25.55
CA CYS A 240 0.65 -2.88 -26.46
C CYS A 240 1.81 -2.19 -27.21
N LYS A 241 1.49 -1.53 -28.33
CA LYS A 241 2.47 -0.87 -29.19
C LYS A 241 3.35 0.13 -28.42
N ASP A 242 2.78 0.87 -27.46
CA ASP A 242 3.51 1.86 -26.68
C ASP A 242 4.51 1.22 -25.71
N CYS A 243 4.14 0.10 -25.08
CA CYS A 243 5.06 -0.68 -24.25
C CYS A 243 6.22 -1.23 -25.08
N MET A 244 5.95 -1.77 -26.28
CA MET A 244 7.00 -2.32 -27.14
C MET A 244 7.97 -1.25 -27.64
N LYS A 245 7.47 -0.09 -28.08
CA LYS A 245 8.32 1.05 -28.46
C LYS A 245 9.22 1.49 -27.31
N GLN A 246 8.65 1.65 -26.11
CA GLN A 246 9.41 2.09 -24.95
C GLN A 246 10.40 1.03 -24.44
N PHE A 247 10.07 -0.25 -24.57
CA PHE A 247 11.01 -1.32 -24.27
C PHE A 247 12.19 -1.32 -25.25
N ASN A 248 11.94 -1.07 -26.54
CA ASN A 248 13.01 -0.92 -27.53
C ASN A 248 13.91 0.27 -27.19
N ASP A 249 13.35 1.40 -26.78
CA ASP A 249 14.12 2.57 -26.33
C ASP A 249 14.97 2.26 -25.09
N TYR A 250 14.43 1.47 -24.15
CA TYR A 250 15.18 0.98 -23.00
C TYR A 250 16.38 0.12 -23.42
N LEU A 251 16.17 -0.84 -24.32
CA LEU A 251 17.24 -1.71 -24.85
C LEU A 251 18.32 -0.91 -25.61
N LYS A 252 17.93 0.10 -26.40
CA LYS A 252 18.87 1.03 -27.05
C LYS A 252 19.71 1.79 -26.02
N GLY A 253 19.09 2.19 -24.91
CA GLY A 253 19.79 2.81 -23.79
C GLY A 253 20.83 1.89 -23.14
N LEU A 254 20.52 0.60 -22.97
CA LEU A 254 21.49 -0.39 -22.50
C LEU A 254 22.61 -0.63 -23.51
N ALA A 255 22.30 -0.69 -24.81
CA ALA A 255 23.29 -0.79 -25.87
C ALA A 255 24.28 0.39 -25.84
N ALA A 256 23.79 1.61 -25.67
CA ALA A 256 24.63 2.80 -25.54
C ALA A 256 25.57 2.77 -24.32
N LYS A 257 25.21 2.02 -23.27
CA LYS A 257 26.03 1.79 -22.06
C LYS A 257 26.94 0.56 -22.17
N GLY A 258 26.90 -0.18 -23.29
CA GLY A 258 27.64 -1.45 -23.43
C GLY A 258 27.08 -2.60 -22.59
N GLN A 259 25.82 -2.50 -22.16
CA GLN A 259 25.15 -3.47 -21.27
C GLN A 259 24.10 -4.31 -22.01
N MET A 260 24.25 -4.45 -23.33
CA MET A 260 23.30 -5.15 -24.18
C MET A 260 23.34 -6.66 -23.93
N PRO A 261 22.19 -7.35 -23.81
CA PRO A 261 22.15 -8.81 -23.80
C PRO A 261 22.78 -9.39 -25.06
N GLU A 262 23.61 -10.43 -24.92
CA GLU A 262 24.29 -11.08 -26.05
C GLU A 262 23.31 -11.50 -27.16
N GLU A 263 22.17 -12.06 -26.77
CA GLU A 263 21.11 -12.53 -27.66
C GLU A 263 20.47 -11.43 -28.52
N LEU A 264 20.66 -10.15 -28.15
CA LEU A 264 20.10 -9.00 -28.86
C LEU A 264 21.13 -8.22 -29.68
N LYS A 265 22.41 -8.60 -29.68
CA LYS A 265 23.47 -7.83 -30.36
C LYS A 265 23.27 -7.70 -31.87
N GLU A 266 22.66 -8.69 -32.51
CA GLU A 266 22.39 -8.71 -33.96
C GLU A 266 20.92 -8.39 -34.29
N VAL A 267 20.11 -8.04 -33.28
CA VAL A 267 18.68 -7.76 -33.44
C VAL A 267 18.47 -6.28 -33.77
N ASP A 268 17.66 -6.01 -34.78
CA ASP A 268 17.20 -4.66 -35.07
C ASP A 268 16.19 -4.18 -34.03
N LEU A 269 16.63 -3.28 -33.14
CA LEU A 269 15.79 -2.71 -32.09
C LEU A 269 14.76 -1.69 -32.60
N ASP A 270 14.85 -1.22 -33.84
CA ASP A 270 13.79 -0.36 -34.40
C ASP A 270 12.53 -1.16 -34.72
N THR A 271 12.68 -2.46 -35.01
CA THR A 271 11.58 -3.36 -35.40
C THR A 271 11.32 -4.49 -34.40
N PHE A 272 12.13 -4.59 -33.34
CA PHE A 272 11.99 -5.61 -32.30
C PHE A 272 10.61 -5.54 -31.61
N ASN A 273 10.02 -6.72 -31.36
CA ASN A 273 8.81 -6.87 -30.57
C ASN A 273 8.99 -8.06 -29.62
N TYR A 274 8.92 -7.79 -28.32
CA TYR A 274 9.16 -8.81 -27.31
C TYR A 274 8.10 -9.92 -27.30
N GLY A 275 6.83 -9.60 -27.57
CA GLY A 275 5.77 -10.59 -27.68
C GLY A 275 5.99 -11.54 -28.86
N GLU A 276 6.34 -11.01 -30.02
CA GLU A 276 6.70 -11.82 -31.20
C GLU A 276 7.99 -12.63 -30.97
N TYR A 277 8.95 -12.08 -30.23
CA TYR A 277 10.17 -12.77 -29.84
C TYR A 277 9.90 -14.02 -29.00
N LEU A 278 8.96 -13.94 -28.05
CA LEU A 278 8.51 -15.07 -27.24
C LEU A 278 7.74 -16.11 -28.08
N LYS A 279 6.80 -15.67 -28.91
CA LYS A 279 6.04 -16.56 -29.82
C LYS A 279 6.95 -17.33 -30.76
N GLY A 280 7.93 -16.66 -31.36
CA GLY A 280 8.91 -17.29 -32.26
C GLY A 280 9.76 -18.38 -31.60
N ARG A 281 9.79 -18.41 -30.26
CA ARG A 281 10.48 -19.43 -29.44
C ARG A 281 9.55 -20.45 -28.81
N ASN A 282 8.24 -20.37 -29.08
CA ASN A 282 7.21 -21.18 -28.42
C ASN A 282 7.22 -21.05 -26.89
N VAL A 283 7.57 -19.87 -26.37
CA VAL A 283 7.50 -19.56 -24.93
C VAL A 283 6.10 -19.05 -24.61
N VAL A 284 5.45 -19.66 -23.62
CA VAL A 284 4.11 -19.26 -23.16
C VAL A 284 4.24 -18.07 -22.21
N TYR A 285 3.33 -17.10 -22.34
CA TYR A 285 3.22 -15.97 -21.43
C TYR A 285 1.75 -15.76 -21.00
N PRO A 286 1.47 -15.52 -19.71
CA PRO A 286 2.41 -15.57 -18.61
C PRO A 286 2.84 -17.03 -18.33
N GLY A 287 4.06 -17.25 -17.83
CA GLY A 287 4.64 -18.59 -17.65
C GLY A 287 5.80 -18.63 -16.64
N ASN A 288 6.52 -19.75 -16.59
CA ASN A 288 7.68 -19.92 -15.70
C ASN A 288 8.75 -18.86 -16.00
N ILE A 289 9.04 -18.00 -15.01
CA ILE A 289 9.97 -16.87 -15.15
C ILE A 289 11.37 -17.31 -15.56
N GLU A 290 11.84 -18.46 -15.07
CA GLU A 290 13.17 -19.00 -15.40
C GLU A 290 13.29 -19.34 -16.89
N GLU A 291 12.17 -19.57 -17.56
CA GLU A 291 12.08 -19.88 -18.99
C GLU A 291 11.74 -18.65 -19.86
N LEU A 292 11.50 -17.48 -19.26
CA LEU A 292 11.17 -16.25 -19.98
C LEU A 292 12.45 -15.46 -20.33
N PRO A 293 12.99 -15.59 -21.56
CA PRO A 293 14.19 -14.84 -21.95
C PRO A 293 13.91 -13.34 -21.89
N LEU A 294 14.87 -12.55 -21.41
CA LEU A 294 14.79 -11.09 -21.29
C LEU A 294 13.76 -10.54 -20.28
N PHE A 295 13.04 -11.39 -19.53
CA PHE A 295 11.97 -10.93 -18.65
C PHE A 295 12.44 -9.96 -17.58
N ARG A 296 13.64 -10.16 -17.00
CA ARG A 296 14.22 -9.20 -16.05
C ARG A 296 14.43 -7.82 -16.66
N TYR A 297 14.92 -7.74 -17.89
CA TYR A 297 15.06 -6.45 -18.60
C TYR A 297 13.70 -5.82 -18.87
N TYR A 298 12.70 -6.62 -19.21
CA TYR A 298 11.33 -6.14 -19.42
C TYR A 298 10.71 -5.59 -18.11
N TRP A 299 10.91 -6.30 -17.00
CA TRP A 299 10.50 -5.85 -15.67
C TRP A 299 11.19 -4.55 -15.25
N GLU A 300 12.50 -4.46 -15.40
CA GLU A 300 13.28 -3.25 -15.09
C GLU A 300 12.84 -2.05 -15.96
N PHE A 301 12.52 -2.29 -17.24
CA PHE A 301 11.89 -1.27 -18.09
C PHE A 301 10.56 -0.79 -17.48
N GLN A 302 9.67 -1.71 -17.09
CA GLN A 302 8.39 -1.33 -16.53
C GLN A 302 8.56 -0.54 -15.23
N LEU A 303 9.46 -0.95 -14.33
CA LEU A 303 9.79 -0.19 -13.11
C LEU A 303 10.20 1.27 -13.40
N ARG A 304 11.00 1.48 -14.45
CA ARG A 304 11.39 2.84 -14.89
C ARG A 304 10.22 3.62 -15.45
N ALA A 305 9.36 2.95 -16.22
CA ALA A 305 8.19 3.56 -16.84
C ALA A 305 7.17 3.99 -15.78
N ILE A 306 6.85 3.14 -14.80
CA ILE A 306 5.90 3.49 -13.72
C ILE A 306 6.42 4.64 -12.88
N LYS A 307 7.71 4.65 -12.52
CA LYS A 307 8.35 5.77 -11.82
C LYS A 307 8.18 7.07 -12.59
N LYS A 308 8.49 7.05 -13.88
CA LYS A 308 8.43 8.23 -14.75
C LYS A 308 7.01 8.79 -14.83
N TYR A 309 6.02 7.94 -15.10
CA TYR A 309 4.65 8.38 -15.37
C TYR A 309 3.85 8.65 -14.10
N PHE A 310 4.12 7.98 -12.99
CA PHE A 310 3.59 8.38 -11.69
C PHE A 310 4.03 9.81 -11.34
N ARG A 311 5.33 10.10 -11.50
CA ARG A 311 5.85 11.45 -11.30
C ARG A 311 5.22 12.47 -12.26
N GLU A 312 5.02 12.13 -13.52
CA GLU A 312 4.36 13.00 -14.50
C GLU A 312 2.96 13.44 -14.01
N LEU A 313 2.14 12.49 -13.54
CA LEU A 313 0.79 12.78 -13.05
C LEU A 313 0.81 13.52 -11.71
N ALA A 314 1.73 13.17 -10.81
CA ALA A 314 1.91 13.84 -9.53
C ALA A 314 2.31 15.32 -9.71
N ASP A 315 3.31 15.57 -10.55
CA ASP A 315 3.78 16.92 -10.88
C ASP A 315 2.67 17.74 -11.54
N PHE A 316 1.91 17.11 -12.45
CA PHE A 316 0.75 17.75 -13.09
C PHE A 316 -0.36 18.12 -12.09
N ALA A 317 -0.73 17.22 -11.19
CA ALA A 317 -1.75 17.48 -10.17
C ALA A 317 -1.38 18.66 -9.28
N LYS A 318 -0.12 18.71 -8.82
CA LYS A 318 0.41 19.80 -8.00
C LYS A 318 0.46 21.12 -8.76
N GLU A 319 0.95 21.09 -10.00
CA GLU A 319 1.04 22.30 -10.83
C GLU A 319 -0.33 22.86 -11.19
N TYR A 320 -1.26 22.01 -11.62
CA TYR A 320 -2.62 22.44 -11.91
C TYR A 320 -3.33 22.95 -10.64
N GLY A 321 -3.13 22.28 -9.50
CA GLY A 321 -3.60 22.74 -8.19
C GLY A 321 -3.16 24.18 -7.92
N ARG A 322 -1.85 24.46 -8.03
CA ARG A 322 -1.30 25.81 -7.83
C ARG A 322 -1.89 26.84 -8.78
N GLN A 323 -2.10 26.48 -10.05
CA GLN A 323 -2.77 27.34 -11.03
C GLN A 323 -4.23 27.64 -10.65
N GLN A 324 -4.91 26.73 -9.94
CA GLN A 324 -6.23 26.97 -9.36
C GLN A 324 -6.18 27.62 -7.95
N GLY A 325 -4.99 28.01 -7.47
CA GLY A 325 -4.80 28.62 -6.15
C GLY A 325 -4.93 27.64 -4.99
N ARG A 326 -4.62 26.36 -5.20
CA ARG A 326 -4.74 25.28 -4.22
C ARG A 326 -3.43 24.51 -4.09
N GLU A 327 -3.06 24.14 -2.87
CA GLU A 327 -2.05 23.09 -2.66
C GLU A 327 -2.77 21.74 -2.65
N VAL A 328 -2.29 20.80 -3.47
CA VAL A 328 -2.90 19.48 -3.66
C VAL A 328 -1.88 18.43 -3.29
N LEU A 329 -2.26 17.56 -2.34
CA LEU A 329 -1.46 16.39 -1.97
C LEU A 329 -1.58 15.30 -3.04
N VAL A 330 -0.54 14.49 -3.20
CA VAL A 330 -0.58 13.32 -4.08
C VAL A 330 -0.23 12.07 -3.30
N SER A 331 -0.98 11.00 -3.54
CA SER A 331 -0.67 9.63 -3.12
C SER A 331 -0.94 8.67 -4.27
N GLY A 332 -0.53 7.42 -4.11
CA GLY A 332 -1.03 6.29 -4.87
C GLY A 332 -1.59 5.20 -3.96
N ASN A 333 -2.14 4.15 -4.54
CA ASN A 333 -2.32 2.86 -3.88
C ASN A 333 -1.00 2.09 -3.94
N PHE A 334 -0.27 2.07 -2.83
CA PHE A 334 0.99 1.35 -2.66
C PHE A 334 0.71 -0.09 -2.19
N PHE A 335 -0.05 -0.89 -2.94
CA PHE A 335 -0.53 -2.21 -2.51
C PHE A 335 0.58 -3.06 -1.87
N ASP A 336 0.33 -3.51 -0.63
CA ASP A 336 1.24 -4.28 0.22
C ASP A 336 2.65 -3.70 0.42
N ILE A 337 2.87 -2.43 0.05
CA ILE A 337 4.18 -1.80 -0.02
C ILE A 337 5.18 -2.67 -0.82
N MET A 338 4.72 -3.23 -1.94
CA MET A 338 5.59 -4.02 -2.83
C MET A 338 6.84 -3.22 -3.23
N PRO A 339 8.02 -3.86 -3.39
CA PRO A 339 9.25 -3.13 -3.72
C PRO A 339 9.14 -2.30 -5.00
N SER A 340 8.30 -2.70 -5.97
CA SER A 340 8.05 -1.95 -7.21
C SER A 340 7.59 -0.50 -6.98
N TYR A 341 7.00 -0.20 -5.81
CA TYR A 341 6.57 1.17 -5.50
C TYR A 341 7.67 2.05 -4.88
N TYR A 342 8.75 1.48 -4.37
CA TYR A 342 9.80 2.25 -3.69
C TYR A 342 10.41 3.39 -4.55
N PRO A 343 10.58 3.23 -5.88
CA PRO A 343 11.01 4.32 -6.76
C PRO A 343 10.01 5.47 -6.89
N MET A 344 8.71 5.23 -6.64
CA MET A 344 7.62 6.21 -6.77
C MET A 344 7.36 7.00 -5.50
N GLU A 345 7.68 6.41 -4.34
CA GLU A 345 7.54 7.01 -3.01
C GLU A 345 7.97 8.49 -2.95
N PRO A 346 9.09 8.96 -3.55
CA PRO A 346 9.51 10.37 -3.47
C PRO A 346 8.51 11.35 -4.06
N SER A 347 7.66 10.90 -5.00
CA SER A 347 6.66 11.74 -5.68
C SER A 347 5.32 11.80 -4.93
N ALA A 348 5.14 10.96 -3.89
CA ALA A 348 3.96 10.96 -3.03
C ALA A 348 4.19 11.78 -1.74
N ASP A 349 3.17 12.47 -1.28
CA ASP A 349 3.17 13.24 -0.02
C ASP A 349 2.66 12.41 1.18
N VAL A 350 1.84 11.40 0.88
CA VAL A 350 1.22 10.47 1.82
C VAL A 350 1.37 9.07 1.23
N ILE A 351 1.59 8.07 2.08
CA ILE A 351 1.59 6.66 1.65
C ILE A 351 0.25 6.05 2.06
N ILE A 352 -0.53 5.67 1.06
CA ILE A 352 -1.77 4.93 1.24
C ILE A 352 -1.52 3.51 0.73
N THR A 353 -1.72 2.51 1.58
CA THR A 353 -1.48 1.11 1.23
C THR A 353 -2.68 0.27 1.61
N GLU A 354 -3.01 -0.68 0.76
CA GLU A 354 -3.87 -1.81 1.09
C GLU A 354 -2.98 -2.99 1.52
N MET A 355 -3.43 -3.81 2.47
CA MET A 355 -2.68 -5.02 2.88
C MET A 355 -2.86 -6.14 1.84
N LYS A 356 -1.84 -6.98 1.58
CA LYS A 356 -2.10 -8.20 0.78
C LYS A 356 -3.05 -9.16 1.48
N GLN A 357 -2.89 -9.32 2.79
CA GLN A 357 -3.76 -10.13 3.65
C GLN A 357 -3.98 -9.45 4.99
N SER A 358 -5.22 -9.03 5.25
CA SER A 358 -5.61 -8.45 6.53
C SER A 358 -5.84 -9.52 7.60
N ILE A 359 -4.76 -9.86 8.30
CA ILE A 359 -4.78 -10.69 9.51
C ILE A 359 -4.09 -9.95 10.66
N LEU A 360 -4.37 -10.37 11.90
CA LEU A 360 -3.74 -9.81 13.11
C LEU A 360 -2.33 -10.40 13.33
N LYS A 361 -1.53 -9.74 14.16
CA LYS A 361 -0.15 -10.11 14.56
C LYS A 361 0.90 -9.93 13.47
N GLN A 362 0.77 -8.89 12.66
CA GLN A 362 1.72 -8.59 11.58
C GLN A 362 2.72 -7.48 11.94
N ALA A 363 3.28 -7.51 13.15
CA ALA A 363 4.24 -6.50 13.63
C ALA A 363 5.37 -6.23 12.63
N HIS A 364 5.94 -7.28 12.04
CA HIS A 364 7.03 -7.19 11.07
C HIS A 364 6.66 -6.39 9.81
N TRP A 365 5.45 -6.60 9.29
CA TRP A 365 4.96 -5.88 8.11
C TRP A 365 4.71 -4.40 8.45
N TYR A 366 4.09 -4.08 9.60
CA TYR A 366 3.92 -2.69 10.01
C TYR A 366 5.26 -1.96 10.22
N ARG A 367 6.29 -2.64 10.75
CA ARG A 367 7.63 -2.03 10.86
C ARG A 367 8.28 -1.81 9.49
N TYR A 368 8.08 -2.72 8.54
CA TYR A 368 8.50 -2.54 7.14
C TYR A 368 7.80 -1.34 6.48
N VAL A 369 6.48 -1.24 6.63
CA VAL A 369 5.66 -0.11 6.12
C VAL A 369 6.14 1.22 6.70
N ALA A 370 6.37 1.28 8.03
CA ALA A 370 6.89 2.47 8.69
C ALA A 370 8.29 2.87 8.16
N GLY A 371 9.15 1.87 7.87
CA GLY A 371 10.46 2.10 7.26
C GLY A 371 10.40 2.59 5.82
N PHE A 372 9.45 2.08 5.02
CA PHE A 372 9.24 2.50 3.63
C PHE A 372 8.80 3.96 3.55
N ALA A 373 7.84 4.36 4.38
CA ALA A 373 7.29 5.71 4.38
C ALA A 373 8.17 6.74 5.10
N GLY A 374 9.02 6.28 6.04
CA GLY A 374 9.86 7.13 6.86
C GLY A 374 9.04 8.18 7.62
N GLU A 375 9.30 9.46 7.34
CA GLU A 375 8.62 10.58 8.00
C GLU A 375 7.28 10.97 7.35
N LYS A 376 6.88 10.34 6.24
CA LYS A 376 5.59 10.63 5.59
C LYS A 376 4.42 10.04 6.39
N PRO A 377 3.20 10.58 6.30
CA PRO A 377 2.04 9.92 6.87
C PRO A 377 1.75 8.62 6.13
N VAL A 378 1.31 7.60 6.88
CA VAL A 378 0.89 6.29 6.36
C VAL A 378 -0.54 6.05 6.78
N VAL A 379 -1.37 5.62 5.83
CA VAL A 379 -2.70 5.07 6.07
C VAL A 379 -2.76 3.67 5.47
N VAL A 380 -3.08 2.69 6.30
CA VAL A 380 -3.25 1.29 5.93
C VAL A 380 -4.75 1.00 5.80
N ALA A 381 -5.17 0.43 4.69
CA ALA A 381 -6.50 -0.09 4.45
C ALA A 381 -6.49 -1.63 4.47
N GLU A 382 -7.58 -2.21 4.96
CA GLU A 382 -7.79 -3.64 4.88
C GLU A 382 -8.10 -4.12 3.46
N ASN A 383 -7.75 -5.37 3.16
CA ASN A 383 -8.12 -6.06 1.93
C ASN A 383 -9.09 -7.20 2.26
N PRO A 384 -10.25 -7.29 1.60
CA PRO A 384 -11.21 -8.37 1.85
C PRO A 384 -10.69 -9.74 1.39
N TYR A 385 -9.88 -9.83 0.34
CA TYR A 385 -9.49 -11.12 -0.22
C TYR A 385 -8.45 -11.86 0.62
N GLY A 386 -8.63 -13.18 0.77
CA GLY A 386 -7.67 -14.04 1.47
C GLY A 386 -7.43 -13.67 2.94
N SER A 387 -8.32 -12.86 3.54
CA SER A 387 -8.12 -12.23 4.84
C SER A 387 -9.20 -12.59 5.86
N ALA A 388 -9.00 -12.18 7.12
CA ALA A 388 -9.98 -12.35 8.18
C ALA A 388 -11.15 -11.35 8.09
N VAL A 389 -11.16 -10.45 7.10
CA VAL A 389 -12.16 -9.38 6.96
C VAL A 389 -13.55 -9.92 6.68
N TYR A 390 -13.70 -10.97 5.85
CA TYR A 390 -15.01 -11.59 5.62
C TYR A 390 -15.63 -12.13 6.92
N GLU A 391 -14.87 -12.93 7.69
CA GLU A 391 -15.34 -13.46 8.99
C GLU A 391 -15.66 -12.33 9.97
N LEU A 392 -14.83 -11.27 9.99
CA LEU A 392 -15.06 -10.11 10.85
C LEU A 392 -16.35 -9.36 10.49
N VAL A 393 -16.60 -9.10 9.20
CA VAL A 393 -17.82 -8.40 8.75
C VAL A 393 -19.06 -9.23 9.07
N ASP A 394 -19.02 -10.55 8.87
CA ASP A 394 -20.11 -11.46 9.25
C ASP A 394 -20.40 -11.38 10.76
N LEU A 395 -19.37 -11.46 11.60
CA LEU A 395 -19.51 -11.32 13.05
C LEU A 395 -20.10 -9.96 13.44
N LEU A 396 -19.62 -8.87 12.85
CA LEU A 396 -20.10 -7.52 13.13
C LEU A 396 -21.56 -7.33 12.72
N ASN A 397 -21.98 -7.93 11.61
CA ASN A 397 -23.38 -7.93 11.19
C ASN A 397 -24.29 -8.69 12.16
N GLU A 398 -23.77 -9.68 12.88
CA GLU A 398 -24.45 -10.37 13.99
C GLU A 398 -24.32 -9.65 15.35
N GLY A 399 -23.61 -8.52 15.42
CA GLY A 399 -23.35 -7.77 16.65
C GLY A 399 -22.26 -8.39 17.54
N LYS A 400 -21.36 -9.19 16.97
CA LYS A 400 -20.21 -9.86 17.60
C LYS A 400 -18.88 -9.30 17.06
N GLY A 401 -17.75 -9.79 17.56
CA GLY A 401 -16.43 -9.49 17.00
C GLY A 401 -15.92 -8.06 17.26
N TYR A 402 -16.54 -7.31 18.17
CA TYR A 402 -16.14 -5.93 18.46
C TYR A 402 -14.70 -5.80 18.97
N ASP A 403 -14.20 -6.77 19.72
CA ASP A 403 -12.80 -6.77 20.17
C ASP A 403 -11.82 -7.08 19.04
N LEU A 404 -12.20 -7.92 18.07
CA LEU A 404 -11.39 -8.11 16.85
C LEU A 404 -11.32 -6.82 16.03
N TYR A 405 -12.43 -6.10 15.92
CA TYR A 405 -12.46 -4.79 15.26
C TYR A 405 -11.60 -3.75 16.00
N ARG A 406 -11.62 -3.72 17.34
CA ARG A 406 -10.71 -2.86 18.12
C ARG A 406 -9.25 -3.21 17.87
N LEU A 407 -8.90 -4.49 17.84
CA LEU A 407 -7.54 -4.95 17.53
C LEU A 407 -7.10 -4.50 16.14
N LEU A 408 -7.96 -4.64 15.13
CA LEU A 408 -7.69 -4.19 13.77
C LEU A 408 -7.27 -2.71 13.73
N LEU A 409 -8.04 -1.82 14.38
CA LEU A 409 -7.76 -0.38 14.38
C LEU A 409 -6.50 0.00 15.19
N ILE A 410 -6.26 -0.69 16.30
CA ILE A 410 -5.20 -0.34 17.25
C ILE A 410 -3.84 -0.86 16.81
N GLU A 411 -3.79 -2.05 16.19
CA GLU A 411 -2.54 -2.75 15.91
C GLU A 411 -1.59 -1.89 15.06
N ALA A 412 -2.06 -1.34 13.95
CA ALA A 412 -1.25 -0.48 13.09
C ALA A 412 -0.69 0.73 13.86
N SER A 413 -1.52 1.37 14.68
CA SER A 413 -1.14 2.53 15.50
C SER A 413 -0.07 2.18 16.53
N ALA A 414 -0.17 1.01 17.15
CA ALA A 414 0.83 0.50 18.08
C ALA A 414 2.19 0.24 17.40
N TYR A 415 2.23 -0.03 16.10
CA TYR A 415 3.45 -0.27 15.33
C TYR A 415 3.89 0.91 14.46
N GLY A 416 3.39 2.12 14.71
CA GLY A 416 3.83 3.35 14.04
C GLY A 416 3.18 3.64 12.68
N CYS A 417 2.13 2.91 12.32
CA CYS A 417 1.27 3.16 11.16
C CYS A 417 -0.10 3.72 11.61
N ASN A 418 -1.07 3.84 10.70
CA ASN A 418 -2.47 4.13 11.05
C ASN A 418 -3.38 3.23 10.22
N MET A 419 -4.23 2.43 10.88
CA MET A 419 -5.27 1.65 10.20
C MET A 419 -6.46 2.56 9.95
N SER A 420 -6.94 2.60 8.71
CA SER A 420 -8.11 3.38 8.35
C SER A 420 -9.38 2.81 8.97
N VAL A 421 -10.33 3.69 9.30
CA VAL A 421 -11.69 3.24 9.62
C VAL A 421 -12.40 2.84 8.33
N PRO A 422 -12.92 1.60 8.21
CA PRO A 422 -13.69 1.19 7.05
C PRO A 422 -15.07 1.85 7.08
N TYR A 423 -15.42 2.64 6.07
CA TYR A 423 -16.71 3.32 5.96
C TYR A 423 -17.40 2.97 4.65
N GLY A 424 -18.09 1.83 4.66
CA GLY A 424 -18.63 1.22 3.45
C GLY A 424 -17.50 0.80 2.52
N ALA A 425 -16.40 0.30 3.08
CA ALA A 425 -15.23 -0.12 2.32
C ALA A 425 -15.50 -1.36 1.46
N TRP A 426 -14.74 -1.47 0.37
CA TRP A 426 -14.87 -2.52 -0.63
C TRP A 426 -14.74 -3.95 -0.06
N MET A 427 -15.67 -4.82 -0.44
CA MET A 427 -15.70 -6.24 -0.04
C MET A 427 -15.48 -7.18 -1.24
N GLY A 428 -14.80 -6.70 -2.28
CA GLY A 428 -14.55 -7.47 -3.49
C GLY A 428 -15.73 -7.49 -4.47
N ASN A 429 -15.56 -8.22 -5.57
CA ASN A 429 -16.53 -8.32 -6.67
C ASN A 429 -17.51 -9.50 -6.55
N THR A 430 -17.38 -10.32 -5.51
CA THR A 430 -18.21 -11.52 -5.29
C THR A 430 -19.19 -11.33 -4.15
N VAL A 431 -18.82 -10.57 -3.12
CA VAL A 431 -19.65 -10.37 -1.94
C VAL A 431 -20.63 -9.22 -2.17
N LYS A 432 -21.86 -9.41 -1.69
CA LYS A 432 -22.92 -8.42 -1.76
C LYS A 432 -23.09 -7.74 -0.40
N ASP A 433 -22.01 -7.13 0.07
CA ASP A 433 -22.00 -6.31 1.27
C ASP A 433 -20.87 -5.27 1.20
N ALA A 434 -20.76 -4.43 2.22
CA ALA A 434 -19.69 -3.45 2.39
C ALA A 434 -19.23 -3.42 3.85
N PHE A 435 -17.95 -3.15 4.09
CA PHE A 435 -17.44 -3.07 5.46
C PHE A 435 -17.81 -1.73 6.09
N TRP A 436 -18.79 -1.76 6.98
CA TRP A 436 -19.20 -0.62 7.78
C TRP A 436 -18.69 -0.70 9.22
N PRO A 437 -18.29 0.44 9.80
CA PRO A 437 -17.71 0.45 11.12
C PRO A 437 -18.83 0.43 12.18
N PRO A 438 -18.70 -0.35 13.27
CA PRO A 438 -19.58 -0.23 14.42
C PRO A 438 -19.39 1.15 15.09
N ARG A 439 -20.36 2.07 14.90
CA ARG A 439 -20.27 3.49 15.26
C ARG A 439 -19.76 3.78 16.68
N ASN A 440 -20.29 3.09 17.69
CA ASN A 440 -19.90 3.34 19.09
C ASN A 440 -18.50 2.81 19.39
N VAL A 441 -18.14 1.63 18.89
CA VAL A 441 -16.82 1.02 19.08
C VAL A 441 -15.74 1.82 18.36
N THR A 442 -16.07 2.34 17.18
CA THR A 442 -15.18 3.21 16.40
C THR A 442 -14.91 4.52 17.16
N GLY A 443 -15.97 5.14 17.69
CA GLY A 443 -15.83 6.34 18.53
C GLY A 443 -14.93 6.10 19.74
N GLU A 444 -15.09 4.98 20.45
CA GLU A 444 -14.25 4.61 21.60
C GLU A 444 -12.75 4.56 21.21
N VAL A 445 -12.41 3.85 20.13
CA VAL A 445 -11.02 3.74 19.69
C VAL A 445 -10.46 5.10 19.24
N GLN A 446 -11.22 5.86 18.45
CA GLN A 446 -10.77 7.14 17.92
C GLN A 446 -10.66 8.22 19.01
N ASP A 447 -11.56 8.23 20.00
CA ASP A 447 -11.46 9.09 21.18
C ASP A 447 -10.19 8.77 21.98
N PHE A 448 -9.86 7.49 22.16
CA PHE A 448 -8.62 7.10 22.83
C PHE A 448 -7.38 7.59 22.07
N LEU A 449 -7.34 7.38 20.75
CA LEU A 449 -6.21 7.81 19.91
C LEU A 449 -6.05 9.33 19.93
N LEU A 450 -7.14 10.09 19.80
CA LEU A 450 -7.13 11.55 19.84
C LEU A 450 -6.62 12.08 21.19
N ASN A 451 -7.14 11.56 22.30
CA ASN A 451 -6.76 12.02 23.64
C ASN A 451 -5.32 11.65 24.03
N ASN A 452 -4.70 10.72 23.29
CA ASN A 452 -3.38 10.20 23.57
C ASN A 452 -2.39 10.36 22.42
N GLU A 453 -2.61 11.28 21.47
CA GLU A 453 -1.72 11.48 20.31
C GLU A 453 -0.24 11.63 20.68
N ARG A 454 0.07 12.25 21.83
CA ARG A 454 1.44 12.40 22.34
C ARG A 454 2.17 11.07 22.53
N LEU A 455 1.44 9.98 22.79
CA LEU A 455 1.99 8.64 23.01
C LEU A 455 2.39 7.94 21.70
N TYR A 456 1.95 8.46 20.55
CA TYR A 456 2.20 7.88 19.24
C TYR A 456 3.20 8.73 18.47
N SER A 457 4.44 8.26 18.44
CA SER A 457 5.54 8.89 17.69
C SER A 457 5.86 8.15 16.39
N LYS A 458 6.34 8.87 15.37
CA LYS A 458 6.96 8.22 14.19
C LYS A 458 8.32 7.60 14.50
N LYS A 459 8.93 8.04 15.60
CA LYS A 459 10.19 7.49 16.11
C LYS A 459 9.87 6.43 17.16
N SER A 460 10.26 5.19 16.92
CA SER A 460 10.01 4.11 17.88
C SER A 460 10.82 4.27 19.17
N GLY A 461 12.00 4.89 19.10
CA GLY A 461 12.96 4.85 20.21
C GLY A 461 13.66 3.49 20.33
N SER A 462 13.54 2.63 19.32
CA SER A 462 14.36 1.43 19.22
C SER A 462 15.83 1.80 19.01
N ASN A 463 16.70 0.95 19.55
CA ASN A 463 18.14 0.97 19.35
C ASN A 463 18.64 -0.10 18.37
N VAL A 464 17.74 -0.81 17.69
CA VAL A 464 18.06 -1.80 16.65
C VAL A 464 17.55 -1.30 15.30
N LEU A 465 18.43 -1.27 14.31
CA LEU A 465 18.10 -0.94 12.93
C LEU A 465 18.24 -2.17 12.04
N LEU A 466 17.19 -2.47 11.28
CA LEU A 466 17.19 -3.48 10.23
C LEU A 466 17.28 -2.79 8.87
N LEU A 467 18.32 -3.08 8.09
CA LEU A 467 18.49 -2.49 6.77
C LEU A 467 17.80 -3.31 5.69
N TYR A 468 17.07 -2.63 4.81
CA TYR A 468 16.46 -3.19 3.60
C TYR A 468 17.23 -2.68 2.38
N SER A 469 18.04 -3.55 1.75
CA SER A 469 18.68 -3.20 0.47
C SER A 469 17.70 -3.40 -0.68
N PHE A 470 17.18 -2.30 -1.25
CA PHE A 470 16.32 -2.39 -2.43
C PHE A 470 16.97 -3.19 -3.58
N PRO A 471 18.21 -2.91 -4.03
CA PRO A 471 18.82 -3.64 -5.14
C PRO A 471 19.06 -5.13 -4.86
N SER A 472 19.22 -5.54 -3.58
CA SER A 472 19.33 -6.95 -3.22
C SER A 472 17.99 -7.69 -3.20
N ASN A 473 16.90 -7.01 -2.86
CA ASN A 473 15.64 -7.66 -2.53
C ASN A 473 14.61 -7.59 -3.66
N TYR A 474 14.49 -6.47 -4.38
CA TYR A 474 13.34 -6.21 -5.25
C TYR A 474 13.05 -7.33 -6.26
N TRP A 475 14.10 -7.90 -6.87
CA TRP A 475 13.95 -8.95 -7.88
C TRP A 475 13.53 -10.27 -7.26
N ASN A 476 14.14 -10.63 -6.12
CA ASN A 476 13.80 -11.85 -5.39
C ASN A 476 12.34 -11.79 -4.90
N GLU A 477 11.88 -10.65 -4.37
CA GLU A 477 10.47 -10.53 -3.96
C GLU A 477 9.52 -10.50 -5.15
N ALA A 478 9.94 -9.93 -6.28
CA ALA A 478 9.15 -9.96 -7.50
C ALA A 478 8.88 -11.41 -7.93
N ILE A 479 9.92 -12.25 -8.01
CA ILE A 479 9.79 -13.64 -8.48
C ILE A 479 9.25 -14.62 -7.43
N ALA A 480 9.27 -14.27 -6.14
CA ALA A 480 8.77 -15.10 -5.05
C ALA A 480 7.25 -15.00 -4.79
N GLY A 481 6.48 -14.40 -5.71
CA GLY A 481 5.03 -14.19 -5.55
C GLY A 481 4.66 -13.08 -4.56
N TYR A 482 5.65 -12.33 -4.04
CA TYR A 482 5.41 -11.17 -3.18
C TYR A 482 4.93 -9.97 -3.99
N SER A 483 5.39 -9.84 -5.24
CA SER A 483 4.72 -8.96 -6.19
C SER A 483 3.48 -9.65 -6.76
N SER A 484 2.28 -9.13 -6.49
CA SER A 484 1.02 -9.64 -7.07
C SER A 484 0.95 -9.55 -8.60
N SER A 485 2.00 -9.00 -9.22
CA SER A 485 2.23 -8.94 -10.66
C SER A 485 2.88 -10.21 -11.21
N VAL A 486 3.40 -11.10 -10.38
CA VAL A 486 4.15 -12.28 -10.79
C VAL A 486 3.43 -13.55 -10.32
N LEU A 487 3.39 -14.54 -11.22
CA LEU A 487 2.59 -15.75 -11.12
C LEU A 487 2.95 -16.60 -9.88
N ASP A 488 1.97 -16.85 -9.02
CA ASP A 488 2.01 -17.97 -8.09
C ASP A 488 1.83 -19.26 -8.90
N GLY A 489 2.77 -20.20 -8.78
CA GLY A 489 2.70 -21.50 -9.46
C GLY A 489 1.51 -22.33 -8.99
N GLU A 490 0.84 -22.97 -9.96
CA GLU A 490 -0.11 -24.09 -9.81
C GLU A 490 -1.17 -24.02 -8.68
N GLU A 491 -2.28 -23.32 -8.91
CA GLU A 491 -3.65 -23.87 -8.95
C GLU A 491 -4.69 -22.76 -9.18
N GLU A 492 -5.70 -23.12 -9.97
CA GLU A 492 -6.68 -22.26 -10.63
C GLU A 492 -7.52 -21.37 -9.70
N GLY A 493 -7.75 -20.14 -10.15
CA GLY A 493 -8.89 -19.31 -9.78
C GLY A 493 -8.54 -17.83 -9.73
N THR A 494 -9.44 -16.97 -10.18
CA THR A 494 -9.39 -15.49 -10.09
C THR A 494 -9.25 -14.94 -8.65
N LEU A 495 -8.96 -15.81 -7.68
CA LEU A 495 -8.93 -15.61 -6.23
C LEU A 495 -7.91 -16.51 -5.51
N SER A 496 -7.05 -17.27 -6.21
CA SER A 496 -6.02 -18.10 -5.54
C SER A 496 -4.82 -17.23 -5.13
N TYR A 497 -4.96 -16.52 -4.02
CA TYR A 497 -3.79 -16.11 -3.25
C TYR A 497 -3.23 -17.39 -2.64
N SER A 498 -2.18 -17.96 -3.24
CA SER A 498 -1.50 -19.07 -2.60
C SER A 498 -0.89 -18.54 -1.29
N VAL A 499 -1.28 -19.14 -0.16
CA VAL A 499 -0.66 -18.82 1.12
C VAL A 499 0.66 -19.57 1.12
N ILE A 500 1.71 -18.96 0.56
CA ILE A 500 3.07 -19.43 0.80
C ILE A 500 3.25 -19.36 2.32
N ASP A 501 3.36 -20.52 2.99
CA ASP A 501 3.68 -20.56 4.41
C ASP A 501 5.07 -19.93 4.58
N PRO A 502 5.16 -18.71 5.14
CA PRO A 502 6.43 -18.00 5.24
C PRO A 502 7.42 -18.74 6.15
N ASP A 503 6.92 -19.63 7.00
CA ASP A 503 7.68 -20.46 7.93
C ASP A 503 7.97 -21.87 7.35
N ASP A 504 7.58 -22.18 6.11
CA ASP A 504 7.96 -23.42 5.44
C ASP A 504 9.50 -23.54 5.44
N PRO A 505 10.08 -24.57 6.07
CA PRO A 505 11.52 -24.77 6.12
C PRO A 505 12.17 -24.94 4.74
N ASN A 506 11.40 -25.32 3.73
CA ASN A 506 11.84 -25.50 2.34
C ASN A 506 11.35 -24.39 1.40
N GLY A 507 10.63 -23.39 1.92
CA GLY A 507 10.14 -22.26 1.13
C GLY A 507 11.27 -21.34 0.63
N VAL A 508 10.93 -20.46 -0.31
CA VAL A 508 11.86 -19.47 -0.88
C VAL A 508 12.53 -18.65 0.23
N ARG A 509 13.84 -18.47 0.12
CA ARG A 509 14.64 -17.73 1.09
C ARG A 509 14.46 -16.24 0.90
N MET A 510 14.03 -15.56 1.97
CA MET A 510 13.81 -14.12 2.00
C MET A 510 14.44 -13.54 3.28
N PRO A 511 15.78 -13.39 3.33
CA PRO A 511 16.51 -13.14 4.58
C PRO A 511 16.03 -11.91 5.36
N PHE A 512 15.67 -10.81 4.67
CA PHE A 512 15.11 -9.63 5.32
C PHE A 512 13.82 -9.97 6.09
N TRP A 513 12.87 -10.61 5.41
CA TRP A 513 11.58 -10.97 5.98
C TRP A 513 11.70 -12.04 7.07
N GLU A 514 12.62 -12.98 6.91
CA GLU A 514 12.95 -14.00 7.92
C GLU A 514 13.48 -13.37 9.21
N VAL A 515 14.42 -12.42 9.10
CA VAL A 515 14.96 -11.68 10.25
C VAL A 515 13.89 -10.78 10.88
N ALA A 516 13.12 -10.04 10.08
CA ALA A 516 12.05 -9.18 10.58
C ALA A 516 11.00 -9.97 11.38
N ARG A 517 10.57 -11.13 10.88
CA ARG A 517 9.66 -12.04 11.59
C ARG A 517 10.28 -12.59 12.87
N TYR A 518 11.54 -13.03 12.82
CA TYR A 518 12.26 -13.51 14.01
C TYR A 518 12.29 -12.42 15.08
N LEU A 519 12.71 -11.19 14.75
CA LEU A 519 12.78 -10.08 15.70
C LEU A 519 11.41 -9.76 16.31
N SER A 520 10.36 -9.71 15.49
CA SER A 520 9.00 -9.49 15.97
C SER A 520 8.49 -10.62 16.87
N ARG A 521 8.81 -11.89 16.57
CA ARG A 521 8.42 -13.04 17.39
C ARG A 521 9.10 -13.01 18.76
N GLU A 522 10.38 -12.63 18.79
CA GLU A 522 11.15 -12.46 20.03
C GLU A 522 10.86 -11.12 20.75
N GLN A 523 9.83 -10.39 20.32
CA GLN A 523 9.41 -9.10 20.88
C GLN A 523 10.54 -8.05 20.93
N VAL A 524 11.46 -8.11 19.97
CA VAL A 524 12.51 -7.12 19.78
C VAL A 524 11.92 -5.91 19.07
N ASN A 525 12.06 -4.73 19.67
CA ASN A 525 11.71 -3.47 19.00
C ASN A 525 12.80 -3.11 17.99
N TYR A 526 12.45 -2.82 16.75
CA TYR A 526 13.40 -2.38 15.71
C TYR A 526 12.77 -1.36 14.76
N ASP A 527 13.63 -0.60 14.09
CA ASP A 527 13.28 0.23 12.94
C ASP A 527 13.77 -0.41 11.65
N VAL A 528 13.08 -0.12 10.54
CA VAL A 528 13.51 -0.50 9.20
C VAL A 528 13.97 0.75 8.46
N LYS A 529 15.09 0.65 7.72
CA LYS A 529 15.55 1.70 6.82
C LYS A 529 15.88 1.12 5.45
N PHE A 530 15.31 1.74 4.42
CA PHE A 530 15.54 1.34 3.04
C PHE A 530 16.81 2.01 2.50
N MET A 531 17.58 1.23 1.75
CA MET A 531 18.74 1.67 0.99
C MET A 531 18.41 1.61 -0.50
N ALA A 532 18.56 2.74 -1.19
CA ALA A 532 18.25 2.89 -2.61
C ALA A 532 19.34 2.28 -3.51
N ASP A 533 19.04 2.07 -4.78
CA ASP A 533 19.98 1.54 -5.76
C ASP A 533 20.89 2.60 -6.40
N GLY A 534 20.62 3.90 -6.20
CA GLY A 534 21.32 5.00 -6.84
C GLY A 534 20.89 5.27 -8.29
N ASP A 535 19.95 4.49 -8.83
CA ASP A 535 19.49 4.59 -10.23
C ASP A 535 17.97 4.82 -10.31
N LEU A 536 17.17 3.84 -9.89
CA LEU A 536 15.71 4.02 -9.73
C LEU A 536 15.39 4.96 -8.59
N ARG A 537 16.27 5.11 -7.60
CA ARG A 537 16.12 6.12 -6.56
C ARG A 537 17.49 6.63 -6.13
N GLU A 538 17.57 7.94 -5.87
CA GLU A 538 18.80 8.56 -5.38
C GLU A 538 19.24 7.93 -4.05
N ASP A 539 20.53 7.64 -3.94
CA ASP A 539 21.12 7.15 -2.71
C ASP A 539 21.47 8.33 -1.79
N THR A 540 20.64 8.51 -0.76
CA THR A 540 20.84 9.53 0.29
C THR A 540 21.25 8.90 1.62
N PHE A 541 21.59 7.61 1.65
CA PHE A 541 21.91 6.91 2.89
C PHE A 541 23.23 7.40 3.48
N SER A 542 23.29 7.57 4.80
CA SER A 542 24.49 8.10 5.46
C SER A 542 24.67 7.53 6.87
N MET A 543 25.82 7.83 7.49
CA MET A 543 26.07 7.46 8.89
C MET A 543 25.04 8.07 9.87
N GLN A 544 24.45 9.24 9.54
CA GLN A 544 23.42 9.86 10.39
C GLN A 544 22.15 9.01 10.50
N ASP A 545 21.89 8.14 9.51
CA ASP A 545 20.79 7.19 9.59
C ASP A 545 21.04 6.06 10.60
N MET A 546 22.28 5.84 11.03
CA MET A 546 22.69 4.73 11.90
C MET A 546 23.14 5.18 13.29
N GLU A 547 23.65 6.40 13.46
CA GLU A 547 24.35 6.86 14.68
C GLU A 547 23.54 6.74 15.98
N LYS A 548 22.22 6.74 15.90
CA LYS A 548 21.31 6.63 17.05
C LYS A 548 21.03 5.19 17.48
N TYR A 549 21.48 4.20 16.71
CA TYR A 549 21.23 2.78 16.96
C TYR A 549 22.47 2.13 17.60
N ASP A 550 22.23 1.21 18.54
CA ASP A 550 23.28 0.44 19.19
C ASP A 550 23.68 -0.79 18.34
N LEU A 551 22.78 -1.24 17.45
CA LEU A 551 22.97 -2.40 16.58
C LEU A 551 22.32 -2.15 15.21
N VAL A 552 23.08 -2.37 14.14
CA VAL A 552 22.61 -2.37 12.75
C VAL A 552 22.70 -3.78 12.17
N ILE A 553 21.63 -4.26 11.55
CA ILE A 553 21.52 -5.62 11.01
C ILE A 553 21.37 -5.54 9.49
N LEU A 554 22.20 -6.28 8.76
CA LEU A 554 22.20 -6.39 7.30
C LEU A 554 21.88 -7.83 6.89
N PRO A 555 20.60 -8.15 6.61
CA PRO A 555 20.21 -9.45 6.09
C PRO A 555 20.43 -9.52 4.57
N ALA A 556 21.39 -10.33 4.12
CA ALA A 556 21.70 -10.59 2.72
C ALA A 556 21.70 -9.34 1.82
N CYS A 557 22.42 -8.30 2.25
CA CYS A 557 22.56 -7.04 1.52
C CYS A 557 23.62 -7.16 0.41
N ASN A 558 23.45 -8.14 -0.49
CA ASN A 558 24.40 -8.50 -1.54
C ASN A 558 24.82 -7.34 -2.45
N THR A 559 23.94 -6.36 -2.70
CA THR A 559 24.28 -5.15 -3.45
C THR A 559 24.18 -3.93 -2.56
N LEU A 560 25.26 -3.13 -2.52
CA LEU A 560 25.32 -1.81 -1.87
C LEU A 560 25.99 -0.80 -2.82
N THR A 561 25.59 0.47 -2.76
CA THR A 561 26.36 1.55 -3.39
C THR A 561 27.68 1.76 -2.64
N GLU A 562 28.67 2.39 -3.28
CA GLU A 562 29.92 2.78 -2.62
C GLU A 562 29.67 3.66 -1.39
N ASN A 563 28.71 4.57 -1.48
CA ASN A 563 28.33 5.47 -0.39
C ASN A 563 27.71 4.70 0.79
N GLN A 564 26.81 3.75 0.53
CA GLN A 564 26.23 2.89 1.57
C GLN A 564 27.28 2.03 2.27
N ALA A 565 28.15 1.39 1.49
CA ALA A 565 29.25 0.59 2.01
C ALA A 565 30.19 1.42 2.90
N ALA A 566 30.57 2.63 2.45
CA ALA A 566 31.41 3.55 3.22
C ALA A 566 30.72 4.04 4.51
N ALA A 567 29.39 4.27 4.48
CA ALA A 567 28.63 4.65 5.65
C ALA A 567 28.63 3.54 6.72
N VAL A 568 28.45 2.28 6.30
CA VAL A 568 28.48 1.12 7.21
C VAL A 568 29.88 0.90 7.79
N GLU A 569 30.94 1.02 6.98
CA GLU A 569 32.33 0.98 7.46
C GLU A 569 32.60 2.07 8.50
N SER A 570 32.15 3.31 8.23
CA SER A 570 32.34 4.45 9.12
C SER A 570 31.61 4.27 10.45
N TYR A 571 30.38 3.76 10.41
CA TYR A 571 29.61 3.44 11.62
C TYR A 571 30.31 2.36 12.46
N ALA A 572 30.75 1.26 11.84
CA ALA A 572 31.46 0.18 12.54
C ALA A 572 32.80 0.66 13.13
N GLY A 573 33.55 1.47 12.39
CA GLY A 573 34.82 2.06 12.82
C GLY A 573 34.67 3.06 13.98
N ASN A 574 33.50 3.68 14.12
CA ASN A 574 33.18 4.60 15.21
C ASN A 574 32.60 3.91 16.46
N GLY A 575 32.64 2.58 16.53
CA GLY A 575 32.18 1.81 17.70
C GLY A 575 30.76 1.25 17.56
N GLY A 576 30.08 1.53 16.46
CA GLY A 576 28.75 0.98 16.17
C GLY A 576 28.81 -0.53 15.92
N LYS A 577 27.84 -1.28 16.44
CA LYS A 577 27.79 -2.74 16.23
C LYS A 577 27.03 -3.09 14.97
N VAL A 578 27.60 -3.96 14.16
CA VAL A 578 27.01 -4.43 12.89
C VAL A 578 26.87 -5.94 12.92
N LEU A 579 25.69 -6.45 12.58
CA LEU A 579 25.42 -7.87 12.38
C LEU A 579 25.13 -8.13 10.90
N LEU A 580 26.05 -8.81 10.23
CA LEU A 580 25.92 -9.25 8.84
C LEU A 580 25.34 -10.67 8.83
N PHE A 581 24.20 -10.87 8.16
CA PHE A 581 23.58 -12.19 7.99
C PHE A 581 23.63 -12.58 6.52
N GLY A 582 24.64 -13.38 6.16
CA GLY A 582 24.90 -13.77 4.78
C GLY A 582 25.72 -12.76 3.98
N ASP A 583 25.59 -12.84 2.66
CA ASP A 583 26.38 -12.04 1.73
C ASP A 583 26.05 -10.54 1.85
N ALA A 584 27.08 -9.71 1.67
CA ALA A 584 26.93 -8.27 1.70
C ALA A 584 27.94 -7.60 0.76
N ALA A 585 27.46 -6.62 -0.02
CA ALA A 585 28.24 -5.85 -1.01
C ALA A 585 29.14 -6.70 -1.94
N GLU A 586 28.61 -7.79 -2.48
CA GLU A 586 29.28 -8.65 -3.48
C GLU A 586 29.69 -7.87 -4.74
N ASN A 587 29.00 -6.76 -5.03
CA ASN A 587 29.35 -5.85 -6.12
C ASN A 587 30.58 -4.97 -5.84
N LEU A 588 31.14 -5.01 -4.63
CA LEU A 588 32.32 -4.24 -4.20
C LEU A 588 33.45 -5.21 -3.81
N ASP A 589 34.46 -5.32 -4.68
CA ASP A 589 35.55 -6.28 -4.53
C ASP A 589 36.25 -6.20 -3.16
N GLY A 590 36.22 -7.29 -2.41
CA GLY A 590 36.91 -7.45 -1.13
C GLY A 590 36.30 -6.71 0.05
N TRP A 591 35.16 -6.03 -0.12
CA TRP A 591 34.51 -5.26 0.95
C TRP A 591 34.12 -6.14 2.14
N LEU A 592 33.46 -7.28 1.87
CA LEU A 592 32.97 -8.19 2.90
C LEU A 592 34.10 -8.74 3.79
N GLU A 593 35.24 -9.11 3.19
CA GLU A 593 36.38 -9.63 3.95
C GLU A 593 37.03 -8.54 4.80
N LYS A 594 37.14 -7.31 4.29
CA LYS A 594 37.68 -6.17 5.03
C LYS A 594 36.79 -5.81 6.23
N ILE A 595 35.47 -5.75 6.06
CA ILE A 595 34.58 -5.34 7.15
C ILE A 595 34.51 -6.40 8.26
N LYS A 596 34.62 -7.70 7.93
CA LYS A 596 34.68 -8.80 8.90
C LYS A 596 35.87 -8.70 9.88
N GLU A 597 36.95 -8.02 9.49
CA GLU A 597 38.12 -7.81 10.36
C GLU A 597 37.89 -6.72 11.42
N THR A 598 36.78 -5.96 11.31
CA THR A 598 36.45 -4.89 12.26
C THR A 598 35.86 -5.46 13.54
N GLU A 599 36.39 -5.07 14.70
CA GLU A 599 36.03 -5.64 16.03
C GLU A 599 34.53 -5.62 16.35
N ASN A 600 33.81 -4.58 15.91
CA ASN A 600 32.38 -4.40 16.18
C ASN A 600 31.45 -5.05 15.15
N VAL A 601 32.01 -5.81 14.20
CA VAL A 601 31.27 -6.48 13.14
C VAL A 601 31.18 -7.96 13.45
N ILE A 602 29.96 -8.48 13.45
CA ILE A 602 29.67 -9.89 13.66
C ILE A 602 29.06 -10.42 12.38
N TYR A 603 29.64 -11.50 11.88
CA TYR A 603 29.18 -12.17 10.69
C TYR A 603 28.59 -13.52 11.07
N CYS A 604 27.39 -13.81 10.58
CA CYS A 604 26.80 -15.14 10.63
C CYS A 604 26.45 -15.63 9.22
N LEU A 605 26.61 -16.94 9.02
CA LEU A 605 26.37 -17.58 7.75
C LEU A 605 24.86 -17.65 7.46
N ASN A 606 24.48 -17.29 6.25
CA ASN A 606 23.13 -17.52 5.72
C ASN A 606 23.10 -18.84 4.93
N ASP A 607 22.97 -19.97 5.64
CA ASP A 607 22.89 -21.31 5.03
C ASP A 607 21.68 -21.41 4.08
N SER A 608 21.72 -22.20 3.00
CA SER A 608 20.57 -22.32 2.10
C SER A 608 19.32 -22.91 2.78
N TYR A 609 19.49 -23.75 3.80
CA TYR A 609 18.40 -24.33 4.58
C TYR A 609 17.90 -23.34 5.66
N LYS A 610 16.65 -22.89 5.53
CA LYS A 610 16.04 -21.82 6.33
C LYS A 610 16.18 -22.02 7.86
N PRO A 611 15.84 -23.20 8.45
CA PRO A 611 15.97 -23.39 9.89
C PRO A 611 17.39 -23.28 10.41
N LYS A 612 18.37 -23.76 9.64
CA LYS A 612 19.79 -23.67 10.01
C LYS A 612 20.27 -22.22 9.95
N ALA A 613 19.90 -21.48 8.91
CA ALA A 613 20.23 -20.06 8.78
C ALA A 613 19.67 -19.23 9.96
N LEU A 614 18.41 -19.46 10.34
CA LEU A 614 17.79 -18.77 11.48
C LEU A 614 18.41 -19.15 12.82
N GLN A 615 18.88 -20.39 12.99
CA GLN A 615 19.59 -20.81 14.19
C GLN A 615 20.96 -20.12 14.31
N GLU A 616 21.71 -20.02 13.20
CA GLU A 616 22.98 -19.27 13.17
C GLU A 616 22.75 -17.78 13.43
N PHE A 617 21.68 -17.21 12.87
CA PHE A 617 21.28 -15.83 13.15
C PHE A 617 20.96 -15.63 14.64
N ASP A 618 20.15 -16.50 15.26
CA ASP A 618 19.80 -16.43 16.68
C ASP A 618 21.06 -16.45 17.57
N ASN A 619 21.97 -17.40 17.34
CA ASN A 619 23.22 -17.52 18.09
C ASN A 619 24.06 -16.23 18.02
N ALA A 620 24.20 -15.66 16.83
CA ALA A 620 24.96 -14.42 16.63
C ALA A 620 24.23 -13.21 17.23
N PHE A 621 22.92 -13.11 17.03
CA PHE A 621 22.09 -12.02 17.52
C PHE A 621 22.09 -11.97 19.06
N GLN A 622 21.89 -13.09 19.74
CA GLN A 622 21.88 -13.14 21.21
C GLN A 622 23.23 -12.72 21.81
N THR A 623 24.35 -13.02 21.14
CA THR A 623 25.69 -12.60 21.58
C THR A 623 25.81 -11.08 21.68
N VAL A 624 25.11 -10.35 20.82
CA VAL A 624 25.15 -8.88 20.77
C VAL A 624 24.02 -8.25 21.58
N TYR A 625 22.80 -8.69 21.30
CA TYR A 625 21.58 -8.05 21.77
C TYR A 625 21.30 -8.28 23.26
N ALA A 626 21.83 -9.36 23.86
CA ALA A 626 21.62 -9.66 25.28
C ALA A 626 22.01 -8.49 26.22
N SER A 627 22.95 -7.64 25.80
CA SER A 627 23.39 -6.46 26.56
C SER A 627 22.65 -5.15 26.20
N LEU A 628 21.92 -5.14 25.08
CA LEU A 628 21.35 -3.95 24.42
C LEU A 628 19.83 -3.81 24.57
N TRP A 629 19.12 -4.84 25.01
CA TRP A 629 17.65 -4.78 25.13
C TRP A 629 17.17 -3.53 25.90
N LYS A 630 16.13 -2.86 25.38
CA LYS A 630 15.47 -1.74 26.07
C LYS A 630 14.23 -2.14 26.83
N VAL A 631 13.42 -3.04 26.26
CA VAL A 631 12.16 -3.52 26.85
C VAL A 631 12.05 -5.03 26.66
N LYS A 632 11.52 -5.74 27.66
CA LYS A 632 11.17 -7.17 27.61
C LYS A 632 9.85 -7.42 28.32
N ALA A 633 9.07 -8.40 27.88
CA ALA A 633 7.97 -8.96 28.68
C ALA A 633 8.26 -10.42 29.06
N ASP A 634 7.55 -10.90 30.07
CA ASP A 634 7.51 -12.32 30.46
C ASP A 634 6.41 -13.12 29.73
N ASN A 635 5.68 -12.48 28.82
CA ASN A 635 4.57 -13.09 28.10
C ASN A 635 4.75 -12.95 26.58
N ALA A 636 5.03 -14.05 25.89
CA ALA A 636 5.24 -14.07 24.44
C ALA A 636 3.93 -13.89 23.62
N SER A 637 2.76 -13.94 24.26
CA SER A 637 1.46 -13.85 23.56
C SER A 637 0.98 -12.41 23.30
N ILE A 638 1.69 -11.41 23.83
CA ILE A 638 1.37 -9.99 23.63
C ILE A 638 2.26 -9.36 22.55
N GLY A 639 1.74 -8.37 21.85
CA GLY A 639 2.53 -7.47 21.02
C GLY A 639 3.16 -6.38 21.87
N ILE A 640 4.39 -6.00 21.56
CA ILE A 640 5.13 -4.95 22.25
C ILE A 640 5.77 -4.06 21.21
N GLN A 641 5.57 -2.75 21.38
CA GLN A 641 6.27 -1.74 20.59
C GLN A 641 6.57 -0.53 21.45
N THR A 642 7.67 0.16 21.15
CA THR A 642 8.05 1.41 21.79
C THR A 642 7.84 2.60 20.87
N HIS A 643 7.53 3.75 21.47
CA HIS A 643 7.49 5.06 20.82
C HIS A 643 8.27 6.06 21.68
N ALA A 644 9.17 6.82 21.05
CA ALA A 644 9.94 7.86 21.72
C ALA A 644 9.08 9.10 21.97
N LEU A 645 9.10 9.61 23.21
CA LEU A 645 8.40 10.83 23.63
C LEU A 645 9.42 11.96 23.87
N GLU A 646 8.96 13.21 23.92
CA GLU A 646 9.84 14.36 24.22
C GLU A 646 10.59 14.18 25.54
N ASP A 647 9.91 13.69 26.57
CA ASP A 647 10.50 13.44 27.89
C ASP A 647 10.36 11.97 28.34
N GLY A 648 10.50 11.01 27.42
CA GLY A 648 10.40 9.61 27.82
C GLY A 648 10.11 8.61 26.71
N MET A 649 9.36 7.57 27.06
CA MET A 649 9.01 6.48 26.17
C MET A 649 7.60 5.97 26.47
N ALA A 650 6.83 5.67 25.44
CA ALA A 650 5.60 4.91 25.53
C ALA A 650 5.87 3.45 25.13
N VAL A 651 5.39 2.50 25.95
CA VAL A 651 5.42 1.06 25.65
C VAL A 651 3.99 0.61 25.37
N HIS A 652 3.71 0.27 24.13
CA HIS A 652 2.40 -0.20 23.69
C HIS A 652 2.33 -1.72 23.87
N LEU A 653 1.24 -2.18 24.50
CA LEU A 653 0.99 -3.58 24.82
C LEU A 653 -0.32 -4.00 24.15
N VAL A 654 -0.24 -4.95 23.22
CA VAL A 654 -1.40 -5.47 22.47
C VAL A 654 -1.68 -6.91 22.90
N ASN A 655 -2.86 -7.19 23.44
CA ASN A 655 -3.27 -8.52 23.86
C ASN A 655 -4.12 -9.19 22.79
N TYR A 656 -3.60 -10.28 22.22
CA TYR A 656 -4.26 -11.01 21.15
C TYR A 656 -5.03 -12.26 21.61
N ARG A 657 -5.30 -12.43 22.92
CA ARG A 657 -6.02 -13.58 23.47
C ARG A 657 -7.54 -13.52 23.24
N TYR A 658 -7.94 -13.47 21.97
CA TYR A 658 -9.34 -13.51 21.61
C TYR A 658 -9.94 -14.91 21.82
N SER A 659 -11.03 -14.98 22.59
CA SER A 659 -11.80 -16.21 22.82
C SER A 659 -13.05 -16.20 21.95
N LYS A 660 -13.14 -17.11 20.97
CA LYS A 660 -14.33 -17.26 20.12
C LYS A 660 -15.58 -17.64 20.92
N GLU A 661 -15.42 -18.41 22.00
CA GLU A 661 -16.54 -18.82 22.88
C GLU A 661 -17.13 -17.62 23.63
N ASN A 662 -16.27 -16.72 24.13
CA ASN A 662 -16.70 -15.58 24.92
C ASN A 662 -16.86 -14.29 24.12
N ASP A 663 -16.57 -14.30 22.81
CA ASP A 663 -16.62 -13.15 21.89
C ASP A 663 -15.87 -11.91 22.43
N LYS A 664 -14.71 -12.15 23.06
CA LYS A 664 -13.91 -11.09 23.70
C LYS A 664 -12.44 -11.45 23.80
N VAL A 665 -11.59 -10.44 23.95
CA VAL A 665 -10.20 -10.62 24.37
C VAL A 665 -10.16 -10.89 25.87
N GLU A 666 -9.60 -12.04 26.24
CA GLU A 666 -9.40 -12.42 27.64
C GLU A 666 -8.30 -11.59 28.27
N THR A 667 -8.57 -11.03 29.46
CA THR A 667 -7.55 -10.31 30.20
C THR A 667 -6.43 -11.25 30.65
N ILE A 668 -5.20 -10.75 30.63
CA ILE A 668 -4.05 -11.49 31.17
C ILE A 668 -3.90 -11.09 32.63
N ALA A 669 -3.97 -12.06 33.53
CA ALA A 669 -4.01 -11.82 34.98
C ALA A 669 -2.84 -10.96 35.47
N GLU A 670 -1.63 -11.25 34.98
CA GLU A 670 -0.40 -10.58 35.37
C GLU A 670 0.58 -10.58 34.19
N VAL A 671 1.20 -9.42 33.92
CA VAL A 671 2.28 -9.27 32.94
C VAL A 671 3.40 -8.45 33.56
N ASN A 672 4.64 -8.92 33.43
CA ASN A 672 5.83 -8.18 33.86
C ASN A 672 6.55 -7.58 32.65
N ILE A 673 6.67 -6.25 32.62
CA ILE A 673 7.48 -5.52 31.66
C ILE A 673 8.77 -5.06 32.34
N LYS A 674 9.91 -5.41 31.76
CA LYS A 674 11.22 -4.93 32.18
C LYS A 674 11.67 -3.83 31.23
N VAL A 675 12.05 -2.69 31.78
CA VAL A 675 12.55 -1.54 31.02
C VAL A 675 13.96 -1.21 31.49
N SER A 676 14.90 -1.12 30.55
CA SER A 676 16.27 -0.69 30.80
C SER A 676 16.31 0.78 31.21
N THR A 677 17.06 1.09 32.26
CA THR A 677 17.28 2.44 32.79
C THR A 677 18.73 2.90 32.68
N LYS A 678 19.54 2.21 31.85
CA LYS A 678 20.95 2.54 31.61
C LYS A 678 21.14 3.97 31.10
N ASP A 679 20.30 4.37 30.14
CA ASP A 679 20.47 5.66 29.45
C ASP A 679 19.59 6.77 30.05
N LYS A 680 18.43 6.39 30.59
CA LYS A 680 17.47 7.31 31.20
C LYS A 680 16.78 6.66 32.39
N LYS A 681 16.67 7.40 33.49
CA LYS A 681 15.81 7.02 34.61
C LYS A 681 14.41 7.54 34.36
N TYR A 682 13.42 6.74 34.73
CA TYR A 682 12.01 7.12 34.65
C TYR A 682 11.49 7.32 36.07
N THR A 683 10.92 8.49 36.34
CA THR A 683 10.42 8.88 37.67
C THR A 683 8.91 8.76 37.80
N ASP A 684 8.18 8.80 36.67
CA ASP A 684 6.73 8.69 36.61
C ASP A 684 6.31 7.61 35.61
N VAL A 685 5.37 6.76 36.04
CA VAL A 685 4.81 5.66 35.26
C VAL A 685 3.30 5.79 35.26
N LYS A 686 2.72 5.92 34.06
CA LYS A 686 1.27 5.97 33.86
C LYS A 686 0.85 4.87 32.90
N ILE A 687 -0.33 4.30 33.10
CA ILE A 687 -0.89 3.29 32.20
C ILE A 687 -2.23 3.78 31.69
N HIS A 688 -2.36 3.80 30.37
CA HIS A 688 -3.56 4.22 29.65
C HIS A 688 -4.22 2.99 29.02
N THR A 689 -5.51 2.83 29.22
CA THR A 689 -6.31 1.75 28.60
C THR A 689 -7.38 2.36 27.69
N LEU A 690 -7.85 1.58 26.73
CA LEU A 690 -8.85 2.02 25.77
C LEU A 690 -10.12 2.59 26.42
N ASP A 691 -10.59 1.93 27.48
CA ASP A 691 -11.80 2.26 28.26
C ASP A 691 -11.55 3.29 29.37
N GLY A 692 -10.30 3.76 29.53
CA GLY A 692 -9.89 4.67 30.60
C GLY A 692 -9.87 4.05 32.01
N LYS A 693 -10.08 2.73 32.14
CA LYS A 693 -10.02 2.03 33.43
C LYS A 693 -8.58 2.05 33.99
N ALA A 694 -8.44 2.58 35.20
CA ALA A 694 -7.16 2.51 35.91
C ALA A 694 -6.77 1.05 36.21
N LEU A 695 -5.60 0.64 35.72
CA LEU A 695 -5.02 -0.67 36.05
C LEU A 695 -4.22 -0.61 37.35
N LYS A 696 -4.26 -1.71 38.11
CA LYS A 696 -3.37 -1.89 39.26
C LYS A 696 -2.02 -2.34 38.75
N PHE A 697 -0.96 -1.59 39.06
CA PHE A 697 0.40 -1.99 38.74
C PHE A 697 1.35 -1.69 39.89
N SER A 698 2.53 -2.31 39.86
CA SER A 698 3.62 -2.01 40.78
C SER A 698 4.93 -1.84 40.02
N CYS A 699 5.78 -0.93 40.50
CA CYS A 699 7.08 -0.66 39.92
C CYS A 699 8.17 -1.01 40.92
N ASN A 700 9.18 -1.77 40.48
CA ASN A 700 10.35 -2.10 41.29
C ASN A 700 11.63 -1.93 40.47
N SER A 701 12.38 -0.87 40.79
CA SER A 701 13.67 -0.56 40.17
C SER A 701 14.78 -1.34 40.87
N LYS A 702 15.54 -2.13 40.10
CA LYS A 702 16.68 -2.92 40.58
C LYS A 702 17.86 -2.74 39.62
N GLY A 703 18.95 -2.14 40.09
CA GLY A 703 20.11 -1.86 39.24
C GLY A 703 19.73 -0.99 38.04
N ASP A 704 20.08 -1.45 36.84
CA ASP A 704 19.88 -0.72 35.58
C ASP A 704 18.56 -1.07 34.87
N PHE A 705 17.56 -1.54 35.61
CA PHE A 705 16.23 -1.78 35.05
C PHE A 705 15.09 -1.55 36.06
N THR A 706 13.93 -1.21 35.52
CA THR A 706 12.66 -1.11 36.25
C THR A 706 11.73 -2.23 35.80
N ASN A 707 11.20 -2.98 36.77
CA ASN A 707 10.16 -3.98 36.52
C ASN A 707 8.80 -3.33 36.78
N ILE A 708 7.89 -3.43 35.82
CA ILE A 708 6.53 -2.91 35.88
C ILE A 708 5.61 -4.12 35.79
N ASN A 709 4.94 -4.43 36.89
CA ASN A 709 4.03 -5.54 36.98
C ASN A 709 2.60 -5.03 36.85
N ILE A 710 1.90 -5.43 35.80
CA ILE A 710 0.56 -4.96 35.43
C ILE A 710 -0.43 -6.08 35.70
N ASN A 711 -1.48 -5.79 36.47
CA ASN A 711 -2.56 -6.73 36.73
C ASN A 711 -3.72 -6.52 35.75
N GLU A 712 -4.35 -7.61 35.32
CA GLU A 712 -5.50 -7.61 34.41
C GLU A 712 -5.25 -6.84 33.11
N LEU A 713 -4.17 -7.13 32.39
CA LEU A 713 -3.87 -6.49 31.10
C LEU A 713 -5.06 -6.72 30.13
N PRO A 714 -5.73 -5.64 29.66
CA PRO A 714 -6.87 -5.74 28.76
C PRO A 714 -6.42 -5.97 27.32
N LEU A 715 -7.31 -5.73 26.35
CA LEU A 715 -7.01 -5.79 24.92
C LEU A 715 -5.83 -4.89 24.52
N TYR A 716 -5.77 -3.67 25.09
CA TYR A 716 -4.74 -2.70 24.79
C TYR A 716 -4.41 -1.82 25.99
N ALA A 717 -3.11 -1.62 26.22
CA ALA A 717 -2.63 -0.65 27.19
C ALA A 717 -1.36 0.03 26.70
N VAL A 718 -1.14 1.27 27.11
CA VAL A 718 0.10 2.02 26.86
C VAL A 718 0.72 2.41 28.20
N VAL A 719 1.95 1.98 28.43
CA VAL A 719 2.76 2.37 29.59
C VAL A 719 3.58 3.60 29.21
N GLU A 720 3.20 4.77 29.71
CA GLU A 720 3.92 6.03 29.56
C GLU A 720 4.97 6.15 30.67
N LEU A 721 6.23 6.29 30.28
CA LEU A 721 7.39 6.40 31.16
C LEU A 721 8.02 7.77 30.97
N ASN A 722 7.98 8.62 32.00
CA ASN A 722 8.53 9.98 31.95
C ASN A 722 9.78 10.13 32.81
N GLY A 723 10.69 10.99 32.36
CA GLY A 723 12.00 11.29 32.97
C GLY A 723 11.93 11.93 34.34
#